data_AF-A0A0G0K8E5-F1
#
_entry.id   AF-A0A0G0K8E5-F1
#
_cell.length_a   1.000
_cell.length_b   1.000
_cell.length_c   1.000
_cell.angle_alpha   90.00
_cell.angle_beta   90.00
_cell.angle_gamma   90.00
#
_symmetry.space_group_name_H-M   'P 1'
#
loop_
_entity.id
_entity.type
_entity.pdbx_description
1 polymer ?
#
loop_
_entity_poly.entity_id
_entity_poly.type
_entity_poly.pdbx_seq_one_letter_code
_entity_poly.pdbx_strand_id
1 'polypeptide(L)'
;METSWQAIKYIIIKFMQNKITLSIIIVHYRNFKVITSCISSLKKGLRGIKSEIIVVDNDENKFFQPNYKELLKGIIYIKSQQNIGYGAAVNAGAKYAKGKYILVSNPDTVFFKETLREMLIFFKKNREVGMVGPTLLDKRRKIYKQIGSSSLNPLVGIVALSFLNKIFPNNPISRHYWLRDRDFSRPQEVDVVPGSCFMIRKQVFDQVGGFDPNFFLYFEESDLCKRVKEKRWKIFIIPDAKVIHYWGASTPKSQKINKIFQQSRFYYFKKHYGIIWALVVESFARFSKRFAVSSLIFWYLILFPFGQLPKLIFQFLGFPYQFHIADFLALGILLINLPLKFSRYAKNLILIFVCSWIFSLTTFGKNSINPGGLYLVRFISYLGFFYIIYDLVCRKILQKYILVKSLIGICVAMGILGWIQLLVVPDLTTLYLLGWDDHYYRLVSTFLDPAFTGVILLIGSWVSYKYYLFAKNLRYLIITIFLALTIIPTYSRATYLAALVLIILSFLKNKIRKIHAFLFILVFVSILILIPKPLGEGGNLLRTKSMQLKLENSYVALQIIKSNPMFGVGFNNICIAKQNLGFKNDSHNACSGIDNSILFILATTGISGLLVFIGFIFEVIKNTSKNYLGQIFLGTLIVVFVHGQFTNTFFYPWVMGSLALLGGISRTKENN
;
A
#
# COMPACT_ATOMS: atom_id res chain seq x y z
N MET A 1 -43.38 64.16 32.05
CA MET A 1 -43.27 62.89 31.29
C MET A 1 -41.88 62.66 30.68
N GLU A 2 -41.07 63.69 30.42
CA GLU A 2 -39.70 63.52 29.89
C GLU A 2 -38.69 62.90 30.89
N THR A 3 -38.82 63.20 32.18
CA THR A 3 -37.94 62.69 33.25
C THR A 3 -38.07 61.17 33.47
N SER A 4 -39.27 60.62 33.29
CA SER A 4 -39.52 59.17 33.39
C SER A 4 -38.96 58.40 32.19
N TRP A 5 -39.00 58.96 30.98
CA TRP A 5 -38.38 58.35 29.80
C TRP A 5 -36.85 58.34 29.86
N GLN A 6 -36.22 59.40 30.36
CA GLN A 6 -34.76 59.42 30.56
C GLN A 6 -34.31 58.42 31.65
N ALA A 7 -35.08 58.27 32.73
CA ALA A 7 -34.80 57.27 33.77
C ALA A 7 -34.95 55.82 33.25
N ILE A 8 -36.00 55.53 32.47
CA ILE A 8 -36.19 54.22 31.83
C ILE A 8 -35.08 53.94 30.83
N LYS A 9 -34.71 54.93 30.00
CA LYS A 9 -33.61 54.81 29.03
C LYS A 9 -32.27 54.59 29.75
N TYR A 10 -32.02 55.27 30.87
CA TYR A 10 -30.85 55.07 31.72
C TYR A 10 -30.84 53.67 32.36
N ILE A 11 -31.97 53.18 32.88
CA ILE A 11 -32.08 51.83 33.44
C ILE A 11 -31.88 50.77 32.36
N ILE A 12 -32.50 50.92 31.18
CA ILE A 12 -32.31 50.01 30.05
C ILE A 12 -30.86 50.05 29.56
N ILE A 13 -30.25 51.23 29.42
CA ILE A 13 -28.84 51.38 29.05
C ILE A 13 -27.94 50.73 30.10
N LYS A 14 -28.18 50.95 31.40
CA LYS A 14 -27.41 50.36 32.51
C LYS A 14 -27.60 48.83 32.58
N PHE A 15 -28.81 48.35 32.32
CA PHE A 15 -29.16 46.92 32.24
C PHE A 15 -28.54 46.25 31.00
N MET A 16 -28.56 46.92 29.84
CA MET A 16 -27.90 46.47 28.61
C MET A 16 -26.37 46.52 28.73
N GLN A 17 -25.82 47.53 29.41
CA GLN A 17 -24.39 47.66 29.69
C GLN A 17 -23.90 46.55 30.64
N ASN A 18 -24.75 45.99 31.51
CA ASN A 18 -24.38 44.94 32.46
C ASN A 18 -24.45 43.50 31.93
N LYS A 19 -24.84 43.27 30.68
CA LYS A 19 -24.86 41.91 30.12
C LYS A 19 -23.47 41.42 29.75
N ILE A 20 -23.16 40.19 30.17
CA ILE A 20 -21.94 39.48 29.75
C ILE A 20 -21.98 39.34 28.23
N THR A 21 -20.89 39.76 27.58
CA THR A 21 -20.76 39.70 26.12
C THR A 21 -20.28 38.33 25.66
N LEU A 22 -19.31 37.75 26.37
CA LEU A 22 -18.61 36.53 25.97
C LEU A 22 -18.45 35.57 27.15
N SER A 23 -18.89 34.32 26.99
CA SER A 23 -18.55 33.23 27.91
C SER A 23 -17.53 32.31 27.24
N ILE A 24 -16.45 32.00 27.95
CA ILE A 24 -15.38 31.14 27.45
C ILE A 24 -15.48 29.79 28.13
N ILE A 25 -15.61 28.72 27.37
CA ILE A 25 -15.71 27.34 27.87
C ILE A 25 -14.44 26.60 27.51
N ILE A 26 -13.74 26.10 28.53
CA ILE A 26 -12.50 25.31 28.39
C ILE A 26 -12.73 23.95 29.02
N VAL A 27 -12.61 22.89 28.24
CA VAL A 27 -12.66 21.51 28.74
C VAL A 27 -11.25 21.04 29.08
N HIS A 28 -11.06 20.65 30.33
CA HIS A 28 -9.78 20.19 30.85
C HIS A 28 -9.78 18.68 31.07
N TYR A 29 -8.66 18.01 30.74
CA TYR A 29 -8.44 16.59 31.05
C TYR A 29 -6.95 16.31 31.25
N ARG A 30 -6.55 15.87 32.45
CA ARG A 30 -5.23 15.30 32.79
C ARG A 30 -3.96 16.15 32.56
N ASN A 31 -4.03 17.37 32.01
CA ASN A 31 -2.83 18.16 31.68
C ASN A 31 -2.92 19.64 32.10
N PHE A 32 -2.62 19.91 33.38
CA PHE A 32 -2.78 21.24 33.96
C PHE A 32 -1.71 22.25 33.57
N LYS A 33 -0.48 21.81 33.22
CA LYS A 33 0.58 22.75 32.80
C LYS A 33 0.17 23.58 31.58
N VAL A 34 -0.67 22.99 30.73
CA VAL A 34 -1.05 23.55 29.45
C VAL A 34 -2.17 24.59 29.59
N ILE A 35 -3.11 24.41 30.53
CA ILE A 35 -4.25 25.34 30.73
C ILE A 35 -3.82 26.71 31.27
N THR A 36 -2.72 26.78 32.03
CA THR A 36 -2.22 28.04 32.62
C THR A 36 -1.89 29.08 31.55
N SER A 37 -1.24 28.66 30.46
CA SER A 37 -0.89 29.55 29.34
C SER A 37 -2.14 30.04 28.60
N CYS A 38 -3.11 29.15 28.42
CA CYS A 38 -4.40 29.49 27.82
C CYS A 38 -5.14 30.55 28.64
N ILE A 39 -5.37 30.31 29.93
CA ILE A 39 -6.07 31.24 30.83
C ILE A 39 -5.34 32.58 30.92
N SER A 40 -4.01 32.58 31.05
CA SER A 40 -3.22 33.82 31.10
C SER A 40 -3.36 34.65 29.82
N SER A 41 -3.29 34.00 28.64
CA SER A 41 -3.48 34.69 27.35
C SER A 41 -4.91 35.21 27.16
N LEU A 42 -5.92 34.45 27.60
CA LEU A 42 -7.33 34.86 27.59
C LEU A 42 -7.55 36.08 28.48
N LYS A 43 -7.06 36.08 29.73
CA LYS A 43 -7.17 37.23 30.64
C LYS A 43 -6.61 38.53 30.01
N LYS A 44 -5.54 38.43 29.21
CA LYS A 44 -4.99 39.57 28.46
C LYS A 44 -5.90 40.00 27.29
N GLY A 45 -6.39 39.04 26.49
CA GLY A 45 -7.26 39.30 25.34
C GLY A 45 -8.69 39.74 25.70
N LEU A 46 -9.13 39.49 26.94
CA LEU A 46 -10.45 39.87 27.44
C LEU A 46 -10.52 41.28 28.04
N ARG A 47 -9.40 42.01 28.12
CA ARG A 47 -9.40 43.39 28.63
C ARG A 47 -10.39 44.26 27.84
N GLY A 48 -11.34 44.88 28.53
CA GLY A 48 -12.40 45.69 27.93
C GLY A 48 -13.59 44.90 27.38
N ILE A 49 -13.62 43.57 27.52
CA ILE A 49 -14.75 42.71 27.17
C ILE A 49 -15.39 42.24 28.47
N LYS A 50 -16.70 42.49 28.66
CA LYS A 50 -17.44 41.89 29.77
C LYS A 50 -17.58 40.38 29.51
N SER A 51 -16.85 39.57 30.28
CA SER A 51 -16.71 38.14 30.02
C SER A 51 -16.63 37.30 31.29
N GLU A 52 -16.89 36.00 31.14
CA GLU A 52 -16.65 34.99 32.16
C GLU A 52 -15.88 33.81 31.57
N ILE A 53 -15.04 33.16 32.38
CA ILE A 53 -14.32 31.95 32.00
C ILE A 53 -14.92 30.79 32.79
N ILE A 54 -15.29 29.73 32.08
CA ILE A 54 -15.88 28.50 32.59
C ILE A 54 -14.92 27.36 32.25
N VAL A 55 -14.39 26.71 33.29
CA VAL A 55 -13.49 25.55 33.14
C VAL A 55 -14.25 24.31 33.58
N VAL A 56 -14.43 23.38 32.64
CA VAL A 56 -15.04 22.07 32.90
C VAL A 56 -13.91 21.05 33.04
N ASP A 57 -13.65 20.62 34.27
CA ASP A 57 -12.72 19.54 34.56
C ASP A 57 -13.40 18.19 34.31
N ASN A 58 -12.97 17.53 33.24
CA ASN A 58 -13.47 16.24 32.76
C ASN A 58 -12.58 15.08 33.22
N ASP A 59 -11.58 15.34 34.07
CA ASP A 59 -10.77 14.29 34.70
C ASP A 59 -11.57 13.62 35.83
N GLU A 60 -11.51 12.31 35.92
CA GLU A 60 -12.16 11.53 36.98
C GLU A 60 -11.35 11.54 38.29
N ASN A 61 -10.04 11.82 38.20
CA ASN A 61 -9.17 11.84 39.36
C ASN A 61 -9.19 13.21 40.07
N LYS A 62 -9.10 13.20 41.41
CA LYS A 62 -8.86 14.42 42.21
C LYS A 62 -7.37 14.77 42.13
N PHE A 63 -6.99 15.61 41.18
CA PHE A 63 -5.63 16.15 41.11
C PHE A 63 -5.64 17.68 41.07
N PHE A 64 -6.19 18.29 42.12
CA PHE A 64 -6.11 19.73 42.30
C PHE A 64 -4.79 20.06 43.01
N GLN A 65 -3.74 20.45 42.27
CA GLN A 65 -2.52 20.93 42.94
C GLN A 65 -2.81 22.30 43.61
N PRO A 66 -2.19 22.61 44.76
CA PRO A 66 -2.43 23.85 45.51
C PRO A 66 -2.26 25.13 44.67
N ASN A 67 -1.33 25.12 43.71
CA ASN A 67 -0.93 26.27 42.90
C ASN A 67 -2.01 26.74 41.90
N TYR A 68 -3.12 26.00 41.74
CA TYR A 68 -4.19 26.36 40.80
C TYR A 68 -5.32 27.20 41.43
N LYS A 69 -5.39 27.33 42.76
CA LYS A 69 -6.41 28.16 43.42
C LYS A 69 -6.35 29.63 42.96
N GLU A 70 -5.15 30.19 42.80
CA GLU A 70 -4.98 31.55 42.29
C GLU A 70 -5.35 31.69 40.81
N LEU A 71 -5.00 30.70 39.99
CA LEU A 71 -5.33 30.69 38.56
C LEU A 71 -6.84 30.73 38.34
N LEU A 72 -7.58 29.99 39.17
CA LEU A 72 -9.02 29.83 39.12
C LEU A 72 -9.81 30.96 39.81
N LYS A 73 -9.14 31.96 40.40
CA LYS A 73 -9.83 33.14 40.95
C LYS A 73 -10.60 33.86 39.85
N GLY A 74 -11.92 34.00 40.04
CA GLY A 74 -12.84 34.60 39.07
C GLY A 74 -13.24 33.67 37.90
N ILE A 75 -12.93 32.37 37.99
CA ILE A 75 -13.30 31.34 37.00
C ILE A 75 -14.42 30.47 37.58
N ILE A 76 -15.44 30.19 36.78
CA ILE A 76 -16.49 29.22 37.10
C ILE A 76 -15.90 27.83 36.85
N TYR A 77 -15.62 27.09 37.90
CA TYR A 77 -15.06 25.74 37.81
C TYR A 77 -16.15 24.68 38.00
N ILE A 78 -16.24 23.76 37.05
CA ILE A 78 -17.22 22.67 37.04
C ILE A 78 -16.46 21.35 37.01
N LYS A 79 -16.64 20.50 38.02
CA LYS A 79 -16.04 19.16 38.05
C LYS A 79 -17.05 18.12 37.55
N SER A 80 -16.65 17.35 36.55
CA SER A 80 -17.41 16.18 36.11
C SER A 80 -17.07 14.98 36.97
N GLN A 81 -18.06 14.11 37.26
CA GLN A 81 -17.85 12.89 38.04
C GLN A 81 -17.01 11.85 37.27
N GLN A 82 -17.11 11.85 35.95
CA GLN A 82 -16.39 10.98 35.03
C GLN A 82 -16.08 11.74 33.74
N ASN A 83 -15.20 11.19 32.90
CA ASN A 83 -14.99 11.74 31.57
C ASN A 83 -16.22 11.46 30.68
N ILE A 84 -17.02 12.49 30.42
CA ILE A 84 -18.25 12.40 29.62
C ILE A 84 -18.03 12.69 28.12
N GLY A 85 -16.78 12.86 27.69
CA GLY A 85 -16.44 13.29 26.33
C GLY A 85 -16.39 14.81 26.17
N TYR A 86 -15.83 15.29 25.06
CA TYR A 86 -15.52 16.70 24.86
C TYR A 86 -16.78 17.56 24.65
N GLY A 87 -17.61 17.22 23.65
CA GLY A 87 -18.82 17.99 23.34
C GLY A 87 -19.82 18.03 24.50
N ALA A 88 -20.01 16.89 25.20
CA ALA A 88 -20.87 16.83 26.38
C ALA A 88 -20.34 17.71 27.54
N ALA A 89 -19.02 17.77 27.75
CA ALA A 89 -18.42 18.67 28.72
C ALA A 89 -18.59 20.14 28.32
N VAL A 90 -18.48 20.49 27.03
CA VAL A 90 -18.79 21.84 26.56
C VAL A 90 -20.25 22.19 26.84
N ASN A 91 -21.20 21.28 26.57
CA ASN A 91 -22.62 21.49 26.90
C ASN A 91 -22.84 21.71 28.40
N ALA A 92 -22.15 20.96 29.26
CA ALA A 92 -22.23 21.14 30.71
C ALA A 92 -21.78 22.55 31.12
N GLY A 93 -20.69 23.05 30.55
CA GLY A 93 -20.24 24.44 30.74
C GLY A 93 -21.21 25.47 30.18
N ALA A 94 -21.81 25.20 29.02
CA ALA A 94 -22.72 26.13 28.34
C ALA A 94 -23.99 26.42 29.15
N LYS A 95 -24.42 25.51 30.04
CA LYS A 95 -25.53 25.75 30.98
C LYS A 95 -25.28 26.94 31.92
N TYR A 96 -24.02 27.25 32.21
CA TYR A 96 -23.62 28.36 33.07
C TYR A 96 -23.24 29.62 32.27
N ALA A 97 -23.19 29.52 30.94
CA ALA A 97 -22.81 30.64 30.07
C ALA A 97 -23.93 31.67 29.95
N LYS A 98 -23.65 32.91 30.37
CA LYS A 98 -24.54 34.07 30.32
C LYS A 98 -24.22 35.02 29.16
N GLY A 99 -23.13 34.78 28.45
CA GLY A 99 -22.63 35.60 27.36
C GLY A 99 -23.53 35.55 26.11
N LYS A 100 -23.61 36.67 25.39
CA LYS A 100 -24.24 36.71 24.05
C LYS A 100 -23.55 35.77 23.07
N TYR A 101 -22.25 35.58 23.22
CA TYR A 101 -21.41 34.65 22.45
C TYR A 101 -20.76 33.65 23.38
N ILE A 102 -20.51 32.44 22.86
CA ILE A 102 -19.75 31.39 23.52
C ILE A 102 -18.47 31.16 22.73
N LEU A 103 -17.31 31.23 23.38
CA LEU A 103 -16.03 30.77 22.85
C LEU A 103 -15.77 29.36 23.40
N VAL A 104 -15.71 28.36 22.52
CA VAL A 104 -15.24 27.02 22.87
C VAL A 104 -13.75 26.98 22.57
N SER A 105 -12.94 26.55 23.54
CA SER A 105 -11.49 26.52 23.39
C SER A 105 -10.86 25.34 24.09
N ASN A 106 -9.92 24.69 23.42
CA ASN A 106 -9.06 23.69 24.04
C ASN A 106 -8.09 24.35 25.05
N PRO A 107 -7.62 23.58 26.06
CA PRO A 107 -6.72 24.10 27.09
C PRO A 107 -5.30 24.35 26.57
N ASP A 108 -4.94 23.86 25.39
CA ASP A 108 -3.63 23.97 24.74
C ASP A 108 -3.54 25.06 23.67
N THR A 109 -4.34 26.10 23.84
CA THR A 109 -4.40 27.27 22.97
C THR A 109 -3.77 28.50 23.63
N VAL A 110 -3.22 29.40 22.83
CA VAL A 110 -2.69 30.71 23.28
C VAL A 110 -3.20 31.80 22.35
N PHE A 111 -3.91 32.77 22.93
CA PHE A 111 -4.58 33.85 22.21
C PHE A 111 -3.67 35.06 22.06
N PHE A 112 -3.71 35.71 20.89
CA PHE A 112 -3.15 37.05 20.72
C PHE A 112 -4.13 38.10 21.26
N LYS A 113 -3.61 39.27 21.64
CA LYS A 113 -4.37 40.33 22.32
C LYS A 113 -5.68 40.72 21.58
N GLU A 114 -5.62 40.90 20.27
CA GLU A 114 -6.78 41.39 19.48
C GLU A 114 -7.70 40.26 19.00
N THR A 115 -7.33 38.99 19.17
CA THR A 115 -8.04 37.82 18.59
C THR A 115 -9.55 37.83 18.87
N LEU A 116 -9.91 37.98 20.14
CA LEU A 116 -11.31 37.93 20.56
C LEU A 116 -12.10 39.16 20.09
N ARG A 117 -11.42 40.30 20.02
CA ARG A 117 -12.00 41.56 19.54
C ARG A 117 -12.35 41.46 18.07
N GLU A 118 -11.44 40.93 17.24
CA GLU A 118 -11.68 40.74 15.79
C GLU A 118 -12.87 39.81 15.53
N MET A 119 -12.97 38.69 16.25
CA MET A 119 -14.11 37.78 16.15
C MET A 119 -15.43 38.47 16.53
N LEU A 120 -15.45 39.27 17.59
CA LEU A 120 -16.64 40.02 18.03
C LEU A 120 -17.03 41.14 17.05
N ILE A 121 -16.05 41.85 16.47
CA ILE A 121 -16.28 42.87 15.44
C ILE A 121 -16.94 42.22 14.22
N PHE A 122 -16.48 41.05 13.81
CA PHE A 122 -17.06 40.34 12.67
C PHE A 122 -18.54 39.99 12.88
N PHE A 123 -18.91 39.52 14.08
CA PHE A 123 -20.32 39.26 14.43
C PHE A 123 -21.20 40.52 14.49
N LYS A 124 -20.62 41.69 14.82
CA LYS A 124 -21.37 42.95 14.81
C LYS A 124 -21.69 43.39 13.38
N LYS A 125 -20.75 43.19 12.45
CA LYS A 125 -20.90 43.55 11.03
C LYS A 125 -21.79 42.56 10.25
N ASN A 126 -21.79 41.28 10.62
CA ASN A 126 -22.48 40.23 9.87
C ASN A 126 -23.51 39.51 10.74
N ARG A 127 -24.80 39.86 10.55
CA ARG A 127 -25.90 39.34 11.37
C ARG A 127 -26.27 37.91 11.03
N GLU A 128 -26.01 37.43 9.82
CA GLU A 128 -26.31 36.08 9.32
C GLU A 128 -25.24 35.04 9.69
N VAL A 129 -24.13 35.48 10.29
CA VAL A 129 -23.03 34.61 10.71
C VAL A 129 -23.35 34.04 12.10
N GLY A 130 -23.40 32.71 12.20
CA GLY A 130 -23.69 32.01 13.45
C GLY A 130 -22.45 31.60 14.22
N MET A 131 -21.34 31.33 13.51
CA MET A 131 -20.11 30.79 14.08
C MET A 131 -18.89 31.34 13.35
N VAL A 132 -17.78 31.58 14.07
CA VAL A 132 -16.49 31.97 13.51
C VAL A 132 -15.33 31.23 14.16
N GLY A 133 -14.33 30.87 13.37
CA GLY A 133 -13.06 30.27 13.82
C GLY A 133 -11.88 31.22 13.59
N PRO A 134 -10.83 31.19 14.43
CA PRO A 134 -9.60 31.91 14.17
C PRO A 134 -8.68 31.12 13.22
N THR A 135 -7.69 31.80 12.67
CA THR A 135 -6.55 31.14 12.04
C THR A 135 -5.68 30.46 13.09
N LEU A 136 -5.58 29.13 13.00
CA LEU A 136 -4.75 28.33 13.89
C LEU A 136 -3.29 28.32 13.44
N LEU A 137 -2.40 28.64 14.38
CA LEU A 137 -0.96 28.63 14.20
C LEU A 137 -0.32 27.50 15.00
N ASP A 138 0.77 26.93 14.47
CA ASP A 138 1.60 26.00 15.22
C ASP A 138 2.54 26.73 16.20
N LYS A 139 3.33 25.97 16.98
CA LYS A 139 4.31 26.51 17.92
C LYS A 139 5.41 27.40 17.29
N ARG A 140 5.59 27.31 15.96
CA ARG A 140 6.54 28.11 15.16
C ARG A 140 5.83 29.28 14.47
N ARG A 141 4.58 29.58 14.85
CA ARG A 141 3.72 30.62 14.27
C ARG A 141 3.41 30.42 12.77
N LYS A 142 3.54 29.20 12.25
CA LYS A 142 3.10 28.87 10.88
C LYS A 142 1.62 28.48 10.88
N ILE A 143 0.90 28.88 9.83
CA ILE A 143 -0.50 28.48 9.64
C ILE A 143 -0.59 26.97 9.59
N TYR A 144 -1.49 26.41 10.39
CA TYR A 144 -1.73 24.98 10.43
C TYR A 144 -2.46 24.52 9.17
N LYS A 145 -2.17 23.33 8.65
CA LYS A 145 -2.78 22.84 7.39
C LYS A 145 -4.28 22.56 7.49
N GLN A 146 -4.84 22.50 8.70
CA GLN A 146 -6.24 22.17 8.98
C GLN A 146 -6.88 23.32 9.78
N ILE A 147 -7.04 24.46 9.13
CA ILE A 147 -7.74 25.63 9.70
C ILE A 147 -9.27 25.50 9.62
N GLY A 148 -9.78 24.57 8.81
CA GLY A 148 -11.19 24.20 8.68
C GLY A 148 -11.37 23.14 7.59
N SER A 149 -12.63 22.81 7.26
CA SER A 149 -12.94 21.94 6.12
C SER A 149 -14.25 22.32 5.44
N SER A 150 -14.42 21.82 4.21
CA SER A 150 -15.72 21.74 3.55
C SER A 150 -16.58 20.63 4.17
N SER A 151 -17.82 20.49 3.70
CA SER A 151 -18.80 19.56 4.25
C SER A 151 -18.35 18.12 4.13
N LEU A 152 -18.56 17.36 5.21
CA LEU A 152 -18.23 15.94 5.24
C LEU A 152 -19.42 15.13 4.73
N ASN A 153 -19.31 14.59 3.52
CA ASN A 153 -20.28 13.70 2.88
C ASN A 153 -19.66 12.32 2.59
N PRO A 154 -20.45 11.28 2.22
CA PRO A 154 -19.92 9.94 2.03
C PRO A 154 -18.80 9.84 1.01
N LEU A 155 -18.88 10.56 -0.12
CA LEU A 155 -17.81 10.59 -1.13
C LEU A 155 -16.51 11.16 -0.54
N VAL A 156 -16.59 12.27 0.20
CA VAL A 156 -15.46 12.84 0.93
C VAL A 156 -14.92 11.85 1.98
N GLY A 157 -15.80 11.16 2.71
CA GLY A 157 -15.41 10.11 3.66
C GLY A 157 -14.63 8.97 3.00
N ILE A 158 -15.10 8.49 1.85
CA ILE A 158 -14.47 7.43 1.05
C ILE A 158 -13.12 7.89 0.51
N VAL A 159 -12.97 9.14 0.09
CA VAL A 159 -11.74 9.61 -0.57
C VAL A 159 -10.77 10.26 0.42
N ALA A 160 -11.19 11.32 1.10
CA ALA A 160 -10.33 12.16 1.93
C ALA A 160 -9.93 11.53 3.28
N LEU A 161 -10.77 10.66 3.84
CA LEU A 161 -10.52 9.99 5.13
C LEU A 161 -9.96 8.56 5.00
N SER A 162 -9.79 8.03 3.79
CA SER A 162 -9.33 6.65 3.54
C SER A 162 -7.89 6.57 3.04
N PHE A 163 -7.46 5.36 2.66
CA PHE A 163 -6.18 5.14 1.98
C PHE A 163 -6.08 5.83 0.61
N LEU A 164 -7.20 6.18 -0.05
CA LEU A 164 -7.19 6.83 -1.36
C LEU A 164 -6.48 8.18 -1.31
N ASN A 165 -6.71 8.98 -0.27
CA ASN A 165 -5.96 10.23 -0.04
C ASN A 165 -4.46 10.00 0.23
N LYS A 166 -4.05 8.81 0.69
CA LYS A 166 -2.62 8.49 0.85
C LYS A 166 -1.96 8.08 -0.47
N ILE A 167 -2.71 7.45 -1.37
CA ILE A 167 -2.23 7.09 -2.71
C ILE A 167 -2.24 8.32 -3.62
N PHE A 168 -3.31 9.10 -3.59
CA PHE A 168 -3.52 10.29 -4.42
C PHE A 168 -3.71 11.54 -3.54
N PRO A 169 -2.66 12.07 -2.89
CA PRO A 169 -2.76 13.15 -1.90
C PRO A 169 -3.24 14.51 -2.45
N ASN A 170 -3.20 14.67 -3.78
CA ASN A 170 -3.60 15.88 -4.49
C ASN A 170 -4.92 15.72 -5.27
N ASN A 171 -5.69 14.65 -5.02
CA ASN A 171 -6.99 14.47 -5.66
C ASN A 171 -7.93 15.67 -5.36
N PRO A 172 -8.81 16.06 -6.30
CA PRO A 172 -9.63 17.27 -6.19
C PRO A 172 -10.58 17.23 -4.98
N ILE A 173 -11.14 16.07 -4.65
CA ILE A 173 -12.07 15.89 -3.52
C ILE A 173 -11.36 16.20 -2.19
N SER A 174 -10.18 15.62 -1.96
CA SER A 174 -9.37 15.90 -0.77
C SER A 174 -8.89 17.35 -0.72
N ARG A 175 -8.45 17.91 -1.85
CA ARG A 175 -7.98 19.30 -1.91
C ARG A 175 -9.07 20.28 -1.49
N HIS A 176 -10.26 20.11 -2.04
CA HIS A 176 -11.42 20.93 -1.74
C HIS A 176 -11.92 20.74 -0.29
N TYR A 177 -11.96 19.49 0.20
CA TYR A 177 -12.36 19.22 1.57
C TYR A 177 -11.43 19.87 2.59
N TRP A 178 -10.11 19.79 2.39
CA TRP A 178 -9.12 20.39 3.28
C TRP A 178 -8.82 21.87 2.95
N LEU A 179 -9.65 22.52 2.13
CA LEU A 179 -9.55 23.94 1.76
C LEU A 179 -8.16 24.36 1.23
N ARG A 180 -7.44 23.44 0.56
CA ARG A 180 -6.07 23.69 0.05
C ARG A 180 -6.04 24.57 -1.19
N ASP A 181 -7.22 24.86 -1.75
CA ASP A 181 -7.51 25.67 -2.93
C ASP A 181 -8.07 27.05 -2.55
N ARG A 182 -8.15 27.39 -1.26
CA ARG A 182 -8.70 28.66 -0.77
C ARG A 182 -7.62 29.60 -0.27
N ASP A 183 -7.87 30.89 -0.44
CA ASP A 183 -7.03 31.97 0.10
C ASP A 183 -7.61 32.48 1.43
N PHE A 184 -6.83 32.33 2.50
CA PHE A 184 -7.15 32.77 3.85
C PHE A 184 -6.45 34.07 4.21
N SER A 185 -6.11 34.92 3.23
CA SER A 185 -5.72 36.32 3.45
C SER A 185 -6.91 37.20 3.86
N ARG A 186 -8.13 36.76 3.56
CA ARG A 186 -9.41 37.44 3.84
C ARG A 186 -10.39 36.50 4.55
N PRO A 187 -11.43 37.01 5.22
CA PRO A 187 -12.47 36.15 5.80
C PRO A 187 -13.04 35.18 4.75
N GLN A 188 -13.14 33.89 5.10
CA GLN A 188 -13.64 32.85 4.21
C GLN A 188 -14.83 32.13 4.85
N GLU A 189 -15.91 31.99 4.10
CA GLU A 189 -17.01 31.11 4.48
C GLU A 189 -16.54 29.65 4.34
N VAL A 190 -16.82 28.84 5.36
CA VAL A 190 -16.46 27.41 5.42
C VAL A 190 -17.64 26.59 5.91
N ASP A 191 -17.53 25.26 5.79
CA ASP A 191 -18.56 24.37 6.31
C ASP A 191 -18.28 23.92 7.74
N VAL A 192 -17.00 23.82 8.12
CA VAL A 192 -16.58 23.36 9.45
C VAL A 192 -15.38 24.16 9.94
N VAL A 193 -15.46 24.63 11.17
CA VAL A 193 -14.31 25.16 11.92
C VAL A 193 -13.82 24.14 12.94
N PRO A 194 -12.51 24.06 13.25
CA PRO A 194 -11.98 23.08 14.17
C PRO A 194 -12.53 23.25 15.59
N GLY A 195 -12.88 22.13 16.24
CA GLY A 195 -13.34 22.12 17.63
C GLY A 195 -12.31 22.63 18.64
N SER A 196 -11.04 22.81 18.23
CA SER A 196 -10.00 23.34 19.10
C SER A 196 -10.21 24.79 19.54
N CYS A 197 -10.84 25.62 18.70
CA CYS A 197 -11.19 26.99 19.04
C CYS A 197 -12.20 27.57 18.05
N PHE A 198 -13.38 27.96 18.52
CA PHE A 198 -14.36 28.71 17.74
C PHE A 198 -15.27 29.55 18.65
N MET A 199 -15.85 30.62 18.10
CA MET A 199 -16.87 31.42 18.77
C MET A 199 -18.20 31.27 18.05
N ILE A 200 -19.27 31.05 18.80
CA ILE A 200 -20.64 30.87 18.30
C ILE A 200 -21.59 31.83 19.01
N ARG A 201 -22.63 32.30 18.32
CA ARG A 201 -23.73 33.01 18.99
C ARG A 201 -24.44 32.06 19.95
N LYS A 202 -24.68 32.49 21.19
CA LYS A 202 -25.40 31.64 22.17
C LYS A 202 -26.77 31.20 21.64
N GLN A 203 -27.51 32.11 20.99
CA GLN A 203 -28.80 31.80 20.36
C GLN A 203 -28.70 30.65 19.34
N VAL A 204 -27.60 30.60 18.57
CA VAL A 204 -27.39 29.57 17.54
C VAL A 204 -27.02 28.25 18.18
N PHE A 205 -26.16 28.29 19.21
CA PHE A 205 -25.81 27.11 20.01
C PHE A 205 -27.05 26.49 20.66
N ASP A 206 -27.91 27.30 21.28
CA ASP A 206 -29.16 26.87 21.88
C ASP A 206 -30.14 26.33 20.81
N GLN A 207 -30.28 27.04 19.68
CA GLN A 207 -31.18 26.66 18.57
C GLN A 207 -30.87 25.29 17.97
N VAL A 208 -29.58 24.92 17.88
CA VAL A 208 -29.19 23.60 17.36
C VAL A 208 -29.16 22.52 18.45
N GLY A 209 -29.28 22.88 19.74
CA GLY A 209 -29.21 21.96 20.87
C GLY A 209 -27.80 21.62 21.36
N GLY A 210 -26.82 22.49 21.10
CA GLY A 210 -25.42 22.28 21.49
C GLY A 210 -24.75 21.09 20.78
N PHE A 211 -23.72 20.50 21.38
CA PHE A 211 -23.08 19.30 20.87
C PHE A 211 -23.96 18.05 21.06
N ASP A 212 -23.86 17.09 20.16
CA ASP A 212 -24.51 15.78 20.36
C ASP A 212 -23.68 14.92 21.33
N PRO A 213 -24.24 14.52 22.49
CA PRO A 213 -23.50 13.79 23.52
C PRO A 213 -23.11 12.36 23.12
N ASN A 214 -23.64 11.82 22.02
CA ASN A 214 -23.25 10.51 21.51
C ASN A 214 -21.83 10.51 20.90
N PHE A 215 -21.29 11.68 20.57
CA PHE A 215 -19.88 11.83 20.21
C PHE A 215 -19.03 12.01 21.46
N PHE A 216 -18.25 10.99 21.82
CA PHE A 216 -17.30 11.10 22.92
C PHE A 216 -16.14 12.06 22.59
N LEU A 217 -15.56 11.94 21.40
CA LEU A 217 -14.47 12.77 20.89
C LEU A 217 -14.33 12.60 19.36
N TYR A 218 -13.95 13.66 18.65
CA TYR A 218 -13.90 13.80 17.20
C TYR A 218 -15.26 13.77 16.49
N PHE A 219 -15.38 14.54 15.41
CA PHE A 219 -16.58 14.69 14.57
C PHE A 219 -17.76 15.39 15.25
N GLU A 220 -17.71 15.66 16.56
CA GLU A 220 -18.72 16.44 17.27
C GLU A 220 -18.81 17.88 16.74
N GLU A 221 -17.69 18.47 16.34
CA GLU A 221 -17.62 19.80 15.74
C GLU A 221 -18.17 19.78 14.30
N SER A 222 -17.90 18.71 13.56
CA SER A 222 -18.42 18.53 12.20
C SER A 222 -19.94 18.36 12.21
N ASP A 223 -20.47 17.63 13.20
CA ASP A 223 -21.90 17.50 13.45
C ASP A 223 -22.55 18.84 13.83
N LEU A 224 -21.93 19.56 14.78
CA LEU A 224 -22.43 20.87 15.22
C LEU A 224 -22.47 21.86 14.06
N CYS A 225 -21.38 22.00 13.30
CA CYS A 225 -21.30 22.93 12.17
C CYS A 225 -22.32 22.58 11.08
N LYS A 226 -22.53 21.28 10.80
CA LYS A 226 -23.55 20.84 9.85
C LYS A 226 -24.95 21.27 10.30
N ARG A 227 -25.32 21.05 11.57
CA ARG A 227 -26.61 21.49 12.13
C ARG A 227 -26.78 23.01 12.13
N VAL A 228 -25.70 23.77 12.36
CA VAL A 228 -25.69 25.23 12.24
C VAL A 228 -26.02 25.67 10.81
N LYS A 229 -25.40 25.05 9.81
CA LYS A 229 -25.69 25.33 8.39
C LYS A 229 -27.10 24.90 7.96
N GLU A 230 -27.63 23.80 8.49
CA GLU A 230 -29.02 23.38 8.24
C GLU A 230 -30.04 24.41 8.74
N LYS A 231 -29.69 25.20 9.76
CA LYS A 231 -30.45 26.37 10.22
C LYS A 231 -30.14 27.66 9.43
N ARG A 232 -29.44 27.55 8.29
CA ARG A 232 -29.06 28.64 7.36
C ARG A 232 -28.11 29.70 7.93
N TRP A 233 -27.43 29.39 9.03
CA TRP A 233 -26.38 30.27 9.56
C TRP A 233 -25.07 30.06 8.80
N LYS A 234 -24.33 31.14 8.55
CA LYS A 234 -23.00 31.07 7.92
C LYS A 234 -21.91 30.82 8.97
N ILE A 235 -20.83 30.17 8.54
CA ILE A 235 -19.64 29.88 9.35
C ILE A 235 -18.42 30.46 8.65
N PHE A 236 -17.58 31.20 9.38
CA PHE A 236 -16.41 31.88 8.79
C PHE A 236 -15.10 31.57 9.51
N ILE A 237 -14.00 31.55 8.78
CA ILE A 237 -12.65 31.69 9.34
C ILE A 237 -12.20 33.13 9.20
N ILE A 238 -11.70 33.71 10.29
CA ILE A 238 -11.26 35.10 10.35
C ILE A 238 -9.72 35.14 10.37
N PRO A 239 -9.07 35.68 9.33
CA PRO A 239 -7.60 35.70 9.23
C PRO A 239 -6.93 36.60 10.27
N ASP A 240 -7.59 37.69 10.65
CA ASP A 240 -7.09 38.66 11.63
C ASP A 240 -7.13 38.12 13.05
N ALA A 241 -8.03 37.16 13.33
CA ALA A 241 -8.08 36.44 14.58
C ALA A 241 -7.10 35.25 14.53
N LYS A 242 -6.03 35.28 15.33
CA LYS A 242 -5.00 34.23 15.35
C LYS A 242 -4.95 33.52 16.70
N VAL A 243 -4.74 32.21 16.71
CA VAL A 243 -4.56 31.42 17.94
C VAL A 243 -3.44 30.42 17.72
N ILE A 244 -2.49 30.32 18.65
CA ILE A 244 -1.51 29.23 18.64
C ILE A 244 -2.16 28.01 19.28
N HIS A 245 -2.05 26.83 18.66
CA HIS A 245 -2.54 25.57 19.19
C HIS A 245 -1.38 24.56 19.29
N TYR A 246 -1.09 24.07 20.50
CA TYR A 246 -0.01 23.10 20.76
C TYR A 246 -0.44 21.65 20.48
N TRP A 247 -1.00 21.42 19.29
CA TRP A 247 -1.55 20.15 18.78
C TRP A 247 -0.96 18.87 19.41
N GLY A 248 -1.82 18.04 19.99
CA GLY A 248 -1.45 16.73 20.52
C GLY A 248 -0.84 16.74 21.91
N ALA A 249 -0.72 17.91 22.56
CA ALA A 249 -0.34 18.01 23.97
C ALA A 249 -1.40 17.41 24.92
N SER A 250 -2.66 17.37 24.49
CA SER A 250 -3.81 16.91 25.29
C SER A 250 -4.29 15.49 24.95
N THR A 251 -3.88 14.91 23.81
CA THR A 251 -4.36 13.57 23.38
C THR A 251 -3.19 12.66 22.99
N PRO A 252 -2.89 11.61 23.78
CA PRO A 252 -1.86 10.65 23.44
C PRO A 252 -2.27 9.76 22.26
N LYS A 253 -1.31 9.42 21.39
CA LYS A 253 -1.53 8.45 20.32
C LYS A 253 -1.68 7.05 20.92
N SER A 254 -2.90 6.51 20.96
CA SER A 254 -3.18 5.16 21.49
C SER A 254 -4.23 4.43 20.66
N GLN A 255 -4.29 3.10 20.80
CA GLN A 255 -5.32 2.28 20.14
C GLN A 255 -6.73 2.65 20.60
N LYS A 256 -6.90 3.03 21.88
CA LYS A 256 -8.18 3.50 22.43
C LYS A 256 -8.68 4.75 21.71
N ILE A 257 -7.80 5.72 21.47
CA ILE A 257 -8.14 6.96 20.74
C ILE A 257 -8.49 6.66 19.27
N ASN A 258 -7.78 5.74 18.61
CA ASN A 258 -8.12 5.33 17.25
C ASN A 258 -9.50 4.66 17.17
N LYS A 259 -9.86 3.85 18.17
CA LYS A 259 -11.19 3.22 18.26
C LYS A 259 -12.28 4.27 18.44
N ILE A 260 -12.06 5.25 19.32
CA ILE A 260 -12.99 6.38 19.50
C ILE A 260 -13.17 7.16 18.20
N PHE A 261 -12.08 7.50 17.50
CA PHE A 261 -12.16 8.18 16.20
C PHE A 261 -12.99 7.40 15.17
N GLN A 262 -12.83 6.06 15.12
CA GLN A 262 -13.62 5.20 14.24
C GLN A 262 -15.10 5.17 14.64
N GLN A 263 -15.40 5.04 15.92
CA GLN A 263 -16.78 5.03 16.44
C GLN A 263 -17.49 6.34 16.14
N SER A 264 -16.83 7.47 16.40
CA SER A 264 -17.36 8.80 16.10
C SER A 264 -17.58 9.03 14.61
N ARG A 265 -16.61 8.63 13.76
CA ARG A 265 -16.78 8.70 12.30
C ARG A 265 -17.98 7.88 11.83
N PHE A 266 -18.08 6.63 12.28
CA PHE A 266 -19.19 5.75 11.92
C PHE A 266 -20.53 6.34 12.36
N TYR A 267 -20.61 6.86 13.59
CA TYR A 267 -21.81 7.50 14.11
C TYR A 267 -22.18 8.76 13.32
N TYR A 268 -21.22 9.61 12.94
CA TYR A 268 -21.45 10.77 12.07
C TYR A 268 -22.14 10.36 10.76
N PHE A 269 -21.57 9.39 10.05
CA PHE A 269 -22.16 8.94 8.78
C PHE A 269 -23.51 8.26 8.98
N LYS A 270 -23.67 7.47 10.05
CA LYS A 270 -24.94 6.81 10.37
C LYS A 270 -26.05 7.84 10.64
N LYS A 271 -25.76 8.86 11.46
CA LYS A 271 -26.69 9.93 11.83
C LYS A 271 -27.14 10.75 10.63
N HIS A 272 -26.19 11.09 9.75
CA HIS A 272 -26.41 12.08 8.68
C HIS A 272 -26.75 11.51 7.31
N TYR A 273 -26.39 10.25 7.05
CA TYR A 273 -26.54 9.62 5.73
C TYR A 273 -27.10 8.19 5.83
N GLY A 274 -27.39 7.68 7.02
CA GLY A 274 -27.92 6.33 7.23
C GLY A 274 -26.85 5.24 7.34
N ILE A 275 -27.28 4.05 7.74
CA ILE A 275 -26.39 2.94 8.10
C ILE A 275 -25.57 2.41 6.91
N ILE A 276 -26.14 2.39 5.70
CA ILE A 276 -25.49 1.89 4.49
C ILE A 276 -24.24 2.72 4.19
N TRP A 277 -24.37 4.04 4.15
CA TRP A 277 -23.24 4.94 3.90
C TRP A 277 -22.20 4.89 5.03
N ALA A 278 -22.62 4.71 6.28
CA ALA A 278 -21.70 4.50 7.39
C ALA A 278 -20.83 3.24 7.19
N LEU A 279 -21.43 2.12 6.76
CA LEU A 279 -20.73 0.87 6.47
C LEU A 279 -19.80 0.99 5.26
N VAL A 280 -20.22 1.69 4.20
CA VAL A 280 -19.37 1.93 3.01
C VAL A 280 -18.15 2.77 3.39
N VAL A 281 -18.35 3.93 4.03
CA VAL A 281 -17.23 4.81 4.43
C VAL A 281 -16.30 4.07 5.39
N GLU A 282 -16.84 3.34 6.36
CA GLU A 282 -16.03 2.64 7.35
C GLU A 282 -15.24 1.48 6.72
N SER A 283 -15.80 0.79 5.73
CA SER A 283 -15.05 -0.17 4.92
C SER A 283 -13.82 0.52 4.31
N PHE A 284 -13.99 1.55 3.49
CA PHE A 284 -12.88 2.26 2.85
C PHE A 284 -11.88 2.84 3.85
N ALA A 285 -12.36 3.42 4.96
CA ALA A 285 -11.50 4.03 5.95
C ALA A 285 -10.70 3.02 6.79
N ARG A 286 -11.18 1.78 6.92
CA ARG A 286 -10.44 0.65 7.51
C ARG A 286 -9.44 0.02 6.55
N PHE A 287 -9.73 0.04 5.24
CA PHE A 287 -8.79 -0.41 4.23
C PHE A 287 -7.53 0.45 4.30
N SER A 288 -6.42 -0.16 4.72
CA SER A 288 -5.12 0.49 4.68
C SER A 288 -4.46 0.25 3.33
N LYS A 289 -3.60 1.17 2.86
CA LYS A 289 -2.75 0.96 1.67
C LYS A 289 -2.07 -0.42 1.71
N ARG A 290 -1.62 -0.83 2.90
CA ARG A 290 -0.97 -2.11 3.14
C ARG A 290 -1.92 -3.30 2.98
N PHE A 291 -3.14 -3.20 3.49
CA PHE A 291 -4.16 -4.22 3.30
C PHE A 291 -4.51 -4.38 1.82
N ALA A 292 -4.74 -3.27 1.10
CA ALA A 292 -5.00 -3.29 -0.33
C ALA A 292 -3.87 -3.98 -1.12
N VAL A 293 -2.62 -3.65 -0.82
CA VAL A 293 -1.45 -4.32 -1.44
C VAL A 293 -1.42 -5.80 -1.06
N SER A 294 -1.63 -6.17 0.20
CA SER A 294 -1.72 -7.57 0.61
C SER A 294 -2.83 -8.33 -0.13
N SER A 295 -4.00 -7.73 -0.32
CA SER A 295 -5.09 -8.33 -1.11
C SER A 295 -4.69 -8.57 -2.56
N LEU A 296 -4.01 -7.61 -3.20
CA LEU A 296 -3.51 -7.78 -4.58
C LEU A 296 -2.49 -8.92 -4.69
N ILE A 297 -1.65 -9.11 -3.66
CA ILE A 297 -0.70 -10.23 -3.60
C ILE A 297 -1.46 -11.57 -3.54
N PHE A 298 -2.54 -11.67 -2.77
CA PHE A 298 -3.35 -12.89 -2.74
C PHE A 298 -4.13 -13.11 -4.04
N TRP A 299 -4.61 -12.04 -4.69
CA TRP A 299 -5.18 -12.16 -6.04
C TRP A 299 -4.16 -12.66 -7.06
N TYR A 300 -2.91 -12.17 -6.99
CA TYR A 300 -1.81 -12.67 -7.81
C TYR A 300 -1.60 -14.18 -7.59
N LEU A 301 -1.61 -14.62 -6.32
CA LEU A 301 -1.47 -16.02 -5.93
C LEU A 301 -2.65 -16.89 -6.39
N ILE A 302 -3.88 -16.38 -6.34
CA ILE A 302 -5.08 -17.09 -6.83
C ILE A 302 -5.04 -17.27 -8.35
N LEU A 303 -4.55 -16.27 -9.07
CA LEU A 303 -4.46 -16.32 -10.54
C LEU A 303 -3.25 -17.12 -11.04
N PHE A 304 -2.26 -17.34 -10.18
CA PHE A 304 -1.02 -18.03 -10.52
C PHE A 304 -1.23 -19.40 -11.20
N PRO A 305 -2.08 -20.32 -10.70
CA PRO A 305 -2.27 -21.63 -11.29
C PRO A 305 -2.92 -21.62 -12.68
N PHE A 306 -3.51 -20.50 -13.12
CA PHE A 306 -4.13 -20.41 -14.44
C PHE A 306 -3.13 -20.12 -15.56
N GLY A 307 -1.86 -19.85 -15.22
CA GLY A 307 -0.76 -19.79 -16.19
C GLY A 307 -1.09 -18.94 -17.42
N GLN A 308 -1.01 -19.55 -18.59
CA GLN A 308 -1.17 -18.89 -19.88
C GLN A 308 -2.65 -18.69 -20.28
N LEU A 309 -3.62 -19.28 -19.57
CA LEU A 309 -5.04 -19.25 -19.95
C LEU A 309 -5.67 -17.84 -19.94
N PRO A 310 -5.48 -16.98 -18.92
CA PRO A 310 -6.07 -15.64 -18.89
C PRO A 310 -5.23 -14.61 -19.67
N LYS A 311 -4.71 -14.98 -20.84
CA LYS A 311 -3.97 -14.07 -21.73
C LYS A 311 -4.93 -13.06 -22.36
N LEU A 312 -4.59 -11.79 -22.28
CA LEU A 312 -5.29 -10.70 -22.95
C LEU A 312 -4.46 -10.23 -24.15
N ILE A 313 -5.07 -10.14 -25.31
CA ILE A 313 -4.44 -9.63 -26.53
C ILE A 313 -4.93 -8.20 -26.75
N PHE A 314 -4.01 -7.24 -26.75
CA PHE A 314 -4.31 -5.83 -27.00
C PHE A 314 -3.52 -5.33 -28.19
N GLN A 315 -4.17 -4.54 -29.06
CA GLN A 315 -3.48 -3.82 -30.11
C GLN A 315 -3.01 -2.47 -29.56
N PHE A 316 -1.70 -2.24 -29.57
CA PHE A 316 -1.11 -0.98 -29.11
C PHE A 316 -0.09 -0.50 -30.13
N LEU A 317 -0.18 0.77 -30.55
CA LEU A 317 0.74 1.36 -31.55
C LEU A 317 0.92 0.47 -32.81
N GLY A 318 -0.15 -0.17 -33.28
CA GLY A 318 -0.15 -1.01 -34.49
C GLY A 318 0.33 -2.46 -34.29
N PHE A 319 0.77 -2.88 -33.10
CA PHE A 319 1.24 -4.24 -32.83
C PHE A 319 0.35 -4.99 -31.82
N PRO A 320 0.11 -6.31 -32.02
CA PRO A 320 -0.58 -7.13 -31.04
C PRO A 320 0.35 -7.50 -29.88
N TYR A 321 -0.03 -7.17 -28.65
CA TYR A 321 0.68 -7.54 -27.43
C TYR A 321 -0.13 -8.52 -26.60
N GLN A 322 0.59 -9.48 -26.02
CA GLN A 322 0.03 -10.43 -25.08
C GLN A 322 0.40 -10.02 -23.66
N PHE A 323 -0.62 -9.71 -22.86
CA PHE A 323 -0.47 -9.38 -21.44
C PHE A 323 -1.08 -10.47 -20.57
N HIS A 324 -0.40 -10.76 -19.46
CA HIS A 324 -0.94 -11.63 -18.42
C HIS A 324 -1.60 -10.78 -17.34
N ILE A 325 -2.73 -11.23 -16.80
CA ILE A 325 -3.36 -10.57 -15.64
C ILE A 325 -2.37 -10.45 -14.46
N ALA A 326 -1.48 -11.43 -14.31
CA ALA A 326 -0.40 -11.41 -13.33
C ALA A 326 0.55 -10.20 -13.49
N ASP A 327 0.84 -9.77 -14.73
CA ASP A 327 1.69 -8.61 -15.00
C ASP A 327 1.01 -7.31 -14.53
N PHE A 328 -0.30 -7.17 -14.78
CA PHE A 328 -1.08 -6.02 -14.32
C PHE A 328 -1.15 -5.94 -12.80
N LEU A 329 -1.29 -7.08 -12.12
CA LEU A 329 -1.27 -7.12 -10.65
C LEU A 329 0.11 -6.73 -10.10
N ALA A 330 1.20 -7.26 -10.67
CA ALA A 330 2.55 -6.89 -10.26
C ALA A 330 2.83 -5.39 -10.48
N LEU A 331 2.40 -4.84 -11.62
CA LEU A 331 2.52 -3.42 -11.93
C LEU A 331 1.66 -2.56 -10.99
N GLY A 332 0.41 -2.93 -10.73
CA GLY A 332 -0.48 -2.22 -9.81
C GLY A 332 0.09 -2.19 -8.38
N ILE A 333 0.65 -3.32 -7.92
CA ILE A 333 1.36 -3.42 -6.64
C ILE A 333 2.55 -2.45 -6.61
N LEU A 334 3.35 -2.38 -7.68
CA LEU A 334 4.47 -1.44 -7.77
C LEU A 334 3.98 0.02 -7.71
N LEU A 335 3.05 0.41 -8.58
CA LEU A 335 2.57 1.80 -8.71
C LEU A 335 1.99 2.35 -7.39
N ILE A 336 1.21 1.54 -6.66
CA ILE A 336 0.65 1.92 -5.36
C ILE A 336 1.75 2.21 -4.33
N ASN A 337 2.93 1.59 -4.47
CA ASN A 337 4.03 1.67 -3.51
C ASN A 337 5.16 2.63 -3.91
N LEU A 338 5.06 3.34 -5.04
CA LEU A 338 6.03 4.34 -5.41
C LEU A 338 5.99 5.58 -4.47
N PRO A 339 7.14 6.21 -4.18
CA PRO A 339 8.49 5.78 -4.57
C PRO A 339 9.00 4.60 -3.71
N LEU A 340 9.61 3.61 -4.35
CA LEU A 340 10.17 2.42 -3.70
C LEU A 340 11.67 2.57 -3.41
N LYS A 341 12.14 2.04 -2.28
CA LYS A 341 13.57 2.03 -1.92
C LYS A 341 14.24 0.75 -2.39
N PHE A 342 14.86 0.79 -3.58
CA PHE A 342 15.70 -0.29 -4.11
C PHE A 342 17.11 -0.27 -3.49
N SER A 343 17.76 -1.44 -3.40
CA SER A 343 19.19 -1.53 -3.04
C SER A 343 20.07 -0.90 -4.14
N ARG A 344 21.33 -0.58 -3.81
CA ARG A 344 22.30 -0.06 -4.78
C ARG A 344 22.45 -0.98 -6.00
N TYR A 345 22.60 -2.29 -5.78
CA TYR A 345 22.74 -3.27 -6.86
C TYR A 345 21.48 -3.38 -7.73
N ALA A 346 20.28 -3.35 -7.13
CA ALA A 346 19.04 -3.34 -7.89
C ALA A 346 18.88 -2.06 -8.73
N LYS A 347 19.27 -0.90 -8.20
CA LYS A 347 19.29 0.35 -8.97
C LYS A 347 20.25 0.27 -10.16
N ASN A 348 21.46 -0.25 -9.95
CA ASN A 348 22.44 -0.42 -11.01
C ASN A 348 21.92 -1.38 -12.10
N LEU A 349 21.25 -2.47 -11.70
CA LEU A 349 20.65 -3.42 -12.64
C LEU A 349 19.52 -2.79 -13.47
N ILE A 350 18.63 -2.04 -12.82
CA ILE A 350 17.58 -1.29 -13.53
C ILE A 350 18.23 -0.28 -14.48
N LEU A 351 19.24 0.46 -14.02
CA LEU A 351 19.91 1.49 -14.81
C LEU A 351 20.57 0.90 -16.05
N ILE A 352 21.34 -0.19 -15.94
CA ILE A 352 22.02 -0.77 -17.10
C ILE A 352 21.02 -1.35 -18.11
N PHE A 353 19.92 -1.94 -17.65
CA PHE A 353 18.86 -2.43 -18.55
C PHE A 353 18.12 -1.27 -19.25
N VAL A 354 17.84 -0.18 -18.53
CA VAL A 354 17.27 1.05 -19.11
C VAL A 354 18.24 1.67 -20.13
N CYS A 355 19.52 1.81 -19.79
CA CYS A 355 20.53 2.36 -20.70
C CYS A 355 20.70 1.50 -21.95
N SER A 356 20.73 0.17 -21.82
CA SER A 356 20.80 -0.73 -22.96
C SER A 356 19.54 -0.61 -23.85
N TRP A 357 18.35 -0.51 -23.25
CA TRP A 357 17.12 -0.25 -24.01
C TRP A 357 17.15 1.11 -24.72
N ILE A 358 17.57 2.19 -24.06
CA ILE A 358 17.72 3.51 -24.68
C ILE A 358 18.74 3.47 -25.82
N PHE A 359 19.88 2.80 -25.63
CA PHE A 359 20.91 2.64 -26.66
C PHE A 359 20.35 1.95 -27.91
N SER A 360 19.53 0.92 -27.74
CA SER A 360 18.90 0.24 -28.89
C SER A 360 17.96 1.12 -29.72
N LEU A 361 17.52 2.28 -29.21
CA LEU A 361 16.76 3.26 -29.97
C LEU A 361 17.62 3.96 -31.03
N THR A 362 18.91 4.14 -30.76
CA THR A 362 19.85 4.71 -31.73
C THR A 362 20.22 3.69 -32.82
N THR A 363 20.25 2.41 -32.46
CA THR A 363 20.62 1.32 -33.37
C THR A 363 19.47 0.86 -34.28
N PHE A 364 18.24 0.81 -33.76
CA PHE A 364 17.10 0.19 -34.46
C PHE A 364 15.91 1.13 -34.71
N GLY A 365 16.01 2.42 -34.34
CA GLY A 365 14.96 3.42 -34.54
C GLY A 365 13.73 3.22 -33.65
N LYS A 366 12.65 3.97 -33.93
CA LYS A 366 11.46 4.03 -33.04
C LYS A 366 10.68 2.72 -32.91
N ASN A 367 10.82 1.78 -33.85
CA ASN A 367 10.09 0.51 -33.82
C ASN A 367 10.57 -0.43 -32.68
N SER A 368 11.77 -0.21 -32.13
CA SER A 368 12.32 -0.94 -30.98
C SER A 368 11.84 -0.43 -29.60
N ILE A 369 11.13 0.71 -29.56
CA ILE A 369 10.54 1.30 -28.34
C ILE A 369 9.52 0.35 -27.69
N ASN A 370 8.88 -0.45 -28.52
CA ASN A 370 7.55 -0.97 -28.29
C ASN A 370 7.54 -2.29 -27.47
N PRO A 371 8.25 -3.37 -27.87
CA PRO A 371 8.32 -4.59 -27.07
C PRO A 371 9.32 -4.52 -25.92
N GLY A 372 10.52 -3.97 -26.15
CA GLY A 372 11.59 -3.94 -25.15
C GLY A 372 11.24 -3.16 -23.88
N GLY A 373 10.57 -2.01 -24.05
CA GLY A 373 10.14 -1.16 -22.93
C GLY A 373 9.11 -1.84 -22.04
N LEU A 374 8.13 -2.54 -22.62
CA LEU A 374 7.11 -3.28 -21.86
C LEU A 374 7.72 -4.46 -21.08
N TYR A 375 8.69 -5.17 -21.66
CA TYR A 375 9.42 -6.22 -20.95
C TYR A 375 10.26 -5.67 -19.81
N LEU A 376 10.84 -4.49 -19.98
CA LEU A 376 11.57 -3.79 -18.92
C LEU A 376 10.63 -3.36 -17.78
N VAL A 377 9.44 -2.84 -18.10
CA VAL A 377 8.40 -2.51 -17.10
C VAL A 377 7.97 -3.77 -16.34
N ARG A 378 7.77 -4.90 -17.02
CA ARG A 378 7.49 -6.20 -16.38
C ARG A 378 8.61 -6.58 -15.42
N PHE A 379 9.87 -6.58 -15.86
CA PHE A 379 11.02 -6.91 -15.03
C PHE A 379 11.10 -6.01 -13.78
N ILE A 380 10.97 -4.70 -13.94
CA ILE A 380 10.97 -3.73 -12.83
C ILE A 380 9.79 -3.98 -11.88
N SER A 381 8.62 -4.36 -12.41
CA SER A 381 7.44 -4.69 -11.60
C SER A 381 7.68 -5.89 -10.69
N TYR A 382 8.24 -6.98 -11.23
CA TYR A 382 8.59 -8.17 -10.43
C TYR A 382 9.76 -7.93 -9.47
N LEU A 383 10.75 -7.13 -9.86
CA LEU A 383 11.82 -6.71 -8.96
C LEU A 383 11.28 -5.85 -7.80
N GLY A 384 10.37 -4.91 -8.09
CA GLY A 384 9.67 -4.13 -7.07
C GLY A 384 8.79 -4.98 -6.17
N PHE A 385 8.12 -5.99 -6.74
CA PHE A 385 7.28 -6.93 -6.01
C PHE A 385 8.06 -7.64 -4.89
N PHE A 386 9.30 -8.06 -5.16
CA PHE A 386 10.22 -8.61 -4.15
C PHE A 386 10.43 -7.66 -2.96
N TYR A 387 10.75 -6.38 -3.20
CA TYR A 387 10.99 -5.38 -2.15
C TYR A 387 9.72 -5.06 -1.36
N ILE A 388 8.55 -5.08 -2.01
CA ILE A 388 7.26 -4.85 -1.36
C ILE A 388 6.89 -6.00 -0.44
N ILE A 389 7.08 -7.26 -0.87
CA ILE A 389 6.89 -8.43 -0.01
C ILE A 389 7.81 -8.32 1.21
N TYR A 390 9.09 -7.98 1.00
CA TYR A 390 10.05 -7.79 2.09
C TYR A 390 9.58 -6.73 3.11
N ASP A 391 9.15 -5.54 2.67
CA ASP A 391 8.66 -4.48 3.58
C ASP A 391 7.41 -4.94 4.38
N LEU A 392 6.45 -5.58 3.70
CA LEU A 392 5.21 -6.05 4.35
C LEU A 392 5.48 -7.12 5.41
N VAL A 393 6.43 -8.03 5.14
CA VAL A 393 6.87 -9.08 6.04
C VAL A 393 7.65 -8.50 7.22
N CYS A 394 8.58 -7.57 6.97
CA CYS A 394 9.36 -6.89 8.02
C CYS A 394 8.49 -6.09 9.00
N ARG A 395 7.34 -5.60 8.53
CA ARG A 395 6.32 -4.91 9.32
C ARG A 395 5.28 -5.83 9.96
N LYS A 396 5.41 -7.15 9.81
CA LYS A 396 4.47 -8.17 10.32
C LYS A 396 3.03 -8.03 9.78
N ILE A 397 2.85 -7.41 8.60
CA ILE A 397 1.54 -7.31 7.93
C ILE A 397 1.23 -8.62 7.22
N LEU A 398 2.21 -9.14 6.46
CA LEU A 398 2.15 -10.48 5.88
C LEU A 398 2.93 -11.46 6.74
N GLN A 399 2.33 -12.62 6.99
CA GLN A 399 2.96 -13.68 7.75
C GLN A 399 3.69 -14.64 6.81
N LYS A 400 4.99 -14.84 7.04
CA LYS A 400 5.87 -15.65 6.16
C LYS A 400 5.30 -17.04 5.87
N TYR A 401 4.74 -17.71 6.89
CA TYR A 401 4.23 -19.06 6.74
C TYR A 401 2.96 -19.13 5.88
N ILE A 402 2.12 -18.07 5.85
CA ILE A 402 0.95 -18.02 4.98
C ILE A 402 1.40 -18.00 3.53
N LEU A 403 2.37 -17.14 3.19
CA LEU A 403 2.93 -17.05 1.84
C LEU A 403 3.55 -18.37 1.37
N VAL A 404 4.29 -19.07 2.24
CA VAL A 404 4.85 -20.40 1.92
C VAL A 404 3.74 -21.42 1.67
N LYS A 405 2.73 -21.50 2.55
CA LYS A 405 1.60 -22.43 2.37
C LYS A 405 0.80 -22.12 1.11
N SER A 406 0.58 -20.85 0.80
CA SER A 406 -0.09 -20.43 -0.44
C SER A 406 0.70 -20.87 -1.67
N LEU A 407 2.03 -20.70 -1.68
CA LEU A 407 2.87 -21.17 -2.79
C LEU A 407 2.80 -22.70 -2.96
N ILE A 408 2.84 -23.46 -1.86
CA ILE A 408 2.65 -24.92 -1.90
C ILE A 408 1.28 -25.27 -2.49
N GLY A 409 0.21 -24.61 -2.02
CA GLY A 409 -1.16 -24.83 -2.51
C GLY A 409 -1.30 -24.55 -4.01
N ILE A 410 -0.65 -23.50 -4.51
CA ILE A 410 -0.61 -23.15 -5.94
C ILE A 410 0.08 -24.26 -6.75
N CYS A 411 1.25 -24.73 -6.30
CA CYS A 411 1.96 -25.82 -7.00
C CYS A 411 1.14 -27.12 -6.99
N VAL A 412 0.41 -27.42 -5.91
CA VAL A 412 -0.51 -28.57 -5.85
C VAL A 412 -1.66 -28.41 -6.84
N ALA A 413 -2.31 -27.24 -6.86
CA ALA A 413 -3.37 -26.95 -7.83
C ALA A 413 -2.87 -27.10 -9.27
N MET A 414 -1.67 -26.60 -9.58
CA MET A 414 -1.04 -26.79 -10.89
C MET A 414 -0.76 -28.25 -11.23
N GLY A 415 -0.31 -29.05 -10.26
CA GLY A 415 -0.08 -30.47 -10.44
C GLY A 415 -1.37 -31.21 -10.76
N ILE A 416 -2.45 -30.92 -10.02
CA ILE A 416 -3.79 -31.46 -10.28
C ILE A 416 -4.28 -31.05 -11.67
N LEU A 417 -4.19 -29.77 -12.04
CA LEU A 417 -4.56 -29.29 -13.37
C LEU A 417 -3.72 -29.93 -14.48
N GLY A 418 -2.44 -30.23 -14.20
CA GLY A 418 -1.56 -30.98 -15.11
C GLY A 418 -2.03 -32.41 -15.34
N TRP A 419 -2.43 -33.12 -14.28
CA TRP A 419 -3.01 -34.45 -14.41
C TRP A 419 -4.36 -34.43 -15.11
N ILE A 420 -5.23 -33.46 -14.80
CA ILE A 420 -6.50 -33.27 -15.53
C ILE A 420 -6.22 -33.05 -17.02
N GLN A 421 -5.29 -32.16 -17.36
CA GLN A 421 -4.88 -31.93 -18.75
C GLN A 421 -4.38 -33.22 -19.39
N LEU A 422 -3.46 -33.95 -18.76
CA LEU A 422 -2.87 -35.16 -19.34
C LEU A 422 -3.91 -36.28 -19.55
N LEU A 423 -4.89 -36.41 -18.67
CA LEU A 423 -5.92 -37.46 -18.75
C LEU A 423 -7.06 -37.11 -19.70
N VAL A 424 -7.47 -35.84 -19.75
CA VAL A 424 -8.62 -35.38 -20.55
C VAL A 424 -8.20 -34.95 -21.96
N VAL A 425 -7.04 -34.30 -22.09
CA VAL A 425 -6.50 -33.77 -23.35
C VAL A 425 -5.01 -34.15 -23.46
N PRO A 426 -4.70 -35.45 -23.69
CA PRO A 426 -3.33 -35.94 -23.79
C PRO A 426 -2.60 -35.44 -25.05
N ASP A 427 -3.33 -35.17 -26.12
CA ASP A 427 -2.80 -34.66 -27.38
C ASP A 427 -3.07 -33.15 -27.52
N LEU A 428 -2.00 -32.36 -27.47
CA LEU A 428 -2.03 -30.90 -27.64
C LEU A 428 -1.31 -30.45 -28.92
N THR A 429 -1.05 -31.37 -29.87
CA THR A 429 -0.38 -31.05 -31.14
C THR A 429 -1.15 -30.02 -31.96
N THR A 430 -2.48 -29.95 -31.83
CA THR A 430 -3.33 -28.95 -32.49
C THR A 430 -3.04 -27.51 -32.04
N LEU A 431 -2.46 -27.30 -30.86
CA LEU A 431 -2.04 -25.97 -30.40
C LEU A 431 -0.89 -25.39 -31.24
N TYR A 432 -0.21 -26.21 -32.05
CA TYR A 432 0.77 -25.74 -33.03
C TYR A 432 0.17 -24.71 -33.99
N LEU A 433 -1.10 -24.88 -34.38
CA LEU A 433 -1.82 -23.92 -35.23
C LEU A 433 -2.02 -22.55 -34.55
N LEU A 434 -1.99 -22.52 -33.23
CA LEU A 434 -2.07 -21.31 -32.41
C LEU A 434 -0.68 -20.77 -32.02
N GLY A 435 0.38 -21.31 -32.61
CA GLY A 435 1.77 -20.89 -32.42
C GLY A 435 2.44 -21.45 -31.17
N TRP A 436 1.91 -22.53 -30.59
CA TRP A 436 2.56 -23.27 -29.50
C TRP A 436 3.43 -24.42 -30.02
N ASP A 437 4.27 -24.98 -29.15
CA ASP A 437 5.05 -26.17 -29.50
C ASP A 437 4.16 -27.43 -29.53
N ASP A 438 4.56 -28.39 -30.36
CA ASP A 438 3.88 -29.66 -30.50
C ASP A 438 4.10 -30.54 -29.26
N HIS A 439 3.02 -30.87 -28.55
CA HIS A 439 3.08 -31.65 -27.32
C HIS A 439 2.10 -32.83 -27.37
N TYR A 440 2.66 -34.03 -27.47
CA TYR A 440 1.90 -35.29 -27.50
C TYR A 440 2.19 -36.12 -26.24
N TYR A 441 1.16 -36.42 -25.45
CA TYR A 441 1.23 -37.19 -24.20
C TYR A 441 2.25 -36.62 -23.19
N ARG A 442 2.24 -35.30 -23.02
CA ARG A 442 3.09 -34.60 -22.04
C ARG A 442 2.23 -33.80 -21.07
N LEU A 443 2.67 -33.76 -19.82
CA LEU A 443 2.10 -32.89 -18.81
C LEU A 443 2.64 -31.46 -19.01
N VAL A 444 1.76 -30.55 -19.43
CA VAL A 444 2.07 -29.13 -19.67
C VAL A 444 1.19 -28.18 -18.85
N SER A 445 0.19 -28.72 -18.12
CA SER A 445 -0.71 -27.97 -17.24
C SER A 445 -1.28 -26.71 -17.92
N THR A 446 -1.60 -25.68 -17.15
CA THR A 446 -2.11 -24.39 -17.64
C THR A 446 -1.03 -23.49 -18.25
N PHE A 447 0.23 -23.91 -18.21
CA PHE A 447 1.35 -23.18 -18.78
C PHE A 447 1.58 -23.50 -20.25
N LEU A 448 0.97 -24.57 -20.74
CA LEU A 448 1.08 -25.02 -22.13
C LEU A 448 2.54 -25.24 -22.57
N ASP A 449 3.43 -25.44 -21.60
CA ASP A 449 4.85 -25.70 -21.79
C ASP A 449 5.35 -26.69 -20.71
N PRO A 450 5.97 -27.82 -21.08
CA PRO A 450 6.41 -28.84 -20.16
C PRO A 450 7.64 -28.41 -19.34
N ALA A 451 8.52 -27.55 -19.86
CA ALA A 451 9.69 -27.08 -19.15
C ALA A 451 9.32 -26.07 -18.06
N PHE A 452 8.47 -25.09 -18.38
CA PHE A 452 7.98 -24.14 -17.38
C PHE A 452 7.07 -24.79 -16.35
N THR A 453 6.25 -25.77 -16.75
CA THR A 453 5.47 -26.57 -15.78
C THR A 453 6.38 -27.37 -14.87
N GLY A 454 7.37 -28.06 -15.43
CA GLY A 454 8.33 -28.86 -14.69
C GLY A 454 9.10 -28.03 -13.65
N VAL A 455 9.61 -26.85 -14.03
CA VAL A 455 10.38 -26.02 -13.07
C VAL A 455 9.51 -25.50 -11.92
N ILE A 456 8.26 -25.11 -12.17
CA ILE A 456 7.37 -24.65 -11.09
C ILE A 456 6.97 -25.81 -10.15
N LEU A 457 6.71 -27.01 -10.70
CA LEU A 457 6.47 -28.20 -9.89
C LEU A 457 7.71 -28.58 -9.06
N LEU A 458 8.91 -28.45 -9.62
CA LEU A 458 10.17 -28.69 -8.91
C LEU A 458 10.39 -27.68 -7.77
N ILE A 459 10.10 -26.40 -8.01
CA ILE A 459 10.11 -25.37 -6.95
C ILE A 459 9.11 -25.74 -5.85
N GLY A 460 7.89 -26.13 -6.22
CA GLY A 460 6.85 -26.56 -5.29
C GLY A 460 7.25 -27.77 -4.45
N SER A 461 7.83 -28.79 -5.09
CA SER A 461 8.34 -29.99 -4.42
C SER A 461 9.45 -29.64 -3.43
N TRP A 462 10.42 -28.81 -3.84
CA TRP A 462 11.50 -28.33 -2.98
C TRP A 462 11.02 -27.52 -1.77
N VAL A 463 10.11 -26.56 -2.00
CA VAL A 463 9.51 -25.74 -0.95
C VAL A 463 8.75 -26.63 0.04
N SER A 464 7.96 -27.59 -0.45
CA SER A 464 7.19 -28.54 0.36
C SER A 464 8.10 -29.43 1.20
N TYR A 465 9.20 -29.93 0.62
CA TYR A 465 10.17 -30.78 1.32
C TYR A 465 10.85 -30.03 2.47
N LYS A 466 11.33 -28.81 2.21
CA LYS A 466 11.96 -27.99 3.26
C LYS A 466 10.96 -27.56 4.32
N TYR A 467 9.72 -27.27 3.93
CA TYR A 467 8.65 -26.97 4.89
C TYR A 467 8.28 -28.19 5.73
N TYR A 468 8.27 -29.40 5.16
CA TYR A 468 8.15 -30.66 5.90
C TYR A 468 9.25 -30.80 6.96
N LEU A 469 10.53 -30.61 6.59
CA LEU A 469 11.65 -30.72 7.54
C LEU A 469 11.52 -29.71 8.69
N PHE A 470 10.98 -28.52 8.43
CA PHE A 470 10.74 -27.50 9.43
C PHE A 470 9.51 -27.81 10.31
N ALA A 471 8.37 -28.15 9.70
CA ALA A 471 7.09 -28.31 10.38
C ALA A 471 6.87 -29.72 10.97
N LYS A 472 7.70 -30.70 10.58
CA LYS A 472 7.60 -32.14 10.93
C LYS A 472 6.20 -32.75 10.70
N ASN A 473 5.49 -32.28 9.68
CA ASN A 473 4.13 -32.72 9.39
C ASN A 473 4.09 -33.53 8.09
N LEU A 474 3.68 -34.80 8.20
CA LEU A 474 3.70 -35.79 7.13
C LEU A 474 2.95 -35.36 5.86
N ARG A 475 1.91 -34.52 5.98
CA ARG A 475 1.15 -34.03 4.81
C ARG A 475 2.05 -33.34 3.78
N TYR A 476 3.08 -32.62 4.22
CA TYR A 476 3.99 -31.91 3.32
C TYR A 476 4.99 -32.85 2.66
N LEU A 477 5.29 -34.00 3.26
CA LEU A 477 6.05 -35.06 2.61
C LEU A 477 5.21 -35.71 1.50
N ILE A 478 3.93 -36.01 1.77
CA ILE A 478 3.00 -36.52 0.75
C ILE A 478 2.88 -35.55 -0.43
N ILE A 479 2.71 -34.25 -0.15
CA ILE A 479 2.68 -33.20 -1.18
C ILE A 479 4.00 -33.17 -1.98
N THR A 480 5.15 -33.29 -1.29
CA THR A 480 6.48 -33.33 -1.95
C THR A 480 6.55 -34.47 -2.96
N ILE A 481 6.12 -35.67 -2.55
CA ILE A 481 6.10 -36.88 -3.38
C ILE A 481 5.15 -36.70 -4.56
N PHE A 482 3.92 -36.23 -4.32
CA PHE A 482 2.95 -35.95 -5.38
C PHE A 482 3.53 -35.00 -6.44
N LEU A 483 4.11 -33.88 -6.02
CA LEU A 483 4.70 -32.92 -6.95
C LEU A 483 5.91 -33.49 -7.69
N ALA A 484 6.75 -34.28 -7.01
CA ALA A 484 7.89 -34.95 -7.64
C ALA A 484 7.45 -35.97 -8.69
N LEU A 485 6.43 -36.78 -8.40
CA LEU A 485 5.84 -37.73 -9.35
C LEU A 485 5.19 -37.01 -10.54
N THR A 486 4.59 -35.84 -10.31
CA THR A 486 3.95 -35.04 -11.37
C THR A 486 4.98 -34.42 -12.34
N ILE A 487 6.25 -34.27 -11.94
CA ILE A 487 7.32 -33.80 -12.84
C ILE A 487 7.64 -34.85 -13.92
N ILE A 488 7.47 -36.13 -13.62
CA ILE A 488 7.85 -37.24 -14.49
C ILE A 488 7.12 -37.25 -15.86
N PRO A 489 5.79 -37.08 -15.95
CA PRO A 489 5.13 -37.03 -17.26
C PRO A 489 5.37 -35.70 -18.03
N THR A 490 6.18 -34.77 -17.52
CA THR A 490 6.54 -33.55 -18.29
C THR A 490 7.55 -33.85 -19.39
N TYR A 491 8.38 -34.88 -19.24
CA TYR A 491 9.53 -35.18 -20.12
C TYR A 491 10.50 -33.99 -20.31
N SER A 492 10.56 -33.07 -19.33
CA SER A 492 11.46 -31.92 -19.39
C SER A 492 12.87 -32.27 -18.92
N ARG A 493 13.80 -32.42 -19.88
CA ARG A 493 15.23 -32.72 -19.61
C ARG A 493 15.87 -31.65 -18.71
N ALA A 494 15.53 -30.37 -18.93
CA ALA A 494 16.05 -29.26 -18.12
C ALA A 494 15.58 -29.36 -16.67
N THR A 495 14.31 -29.74 -16.45
CA THR A 495 13.76 -29.95 -15.11
C THR A 495 14.40 -31.15 -14.42
N TYR A 496 14.61 -32.26 -15.14
CA TYR A 496 15.27 -33.45 -14.56
C TYR A 496 16.71 -33.16 -14.13
N LEU A 497 17.47 -32.44 -14.95
CA LEU A 497 18.82 -32.04 -14.60
C LEU A 497 18.82 -31.09 -13.40
N ALA A 498 17.92 -30.10 -13.37
CA ALA A 498 17.79 -29.20 -12.23
C ALA A 498 17.43 -29.95 -10.93
N ALA A 499 16.54 -30.95 -11.01
CA ALA A 499 16.19 -31.79 -9.86
C ALA A 499 17.40 -32.61 -9.37
N LEU A 500 18.12 -33.25 -10.30
CA LEU A 500 19.31 -34.03 -10.00
C LEU A 500 20.39 -33.19 -9.30
N VAL A 501 20.71 -32.01 -9.85
CA VAL A 501 21.70 -31.10 -9.25
C VAL A 501 21.25 -30.63 -7.87
N LEU A 502 19.98 -30.28 -7.69
CA LEU A 502 19.43 -29.86 -6.40
C LEU A 502 19.55 -30.98 -5.34
N ILE A 503 19.25 -32.22 -5.73
CA ILE A 503 19.38 -33.40 -4.88
C ILE A 503 20.86 -33.58 -4.49
N ILE A 504 21.76 -33.69 -5.46
CA ILE A 504 23.20 -33.87 -5.23
C ILE A 504 23.72 -32.83 -4.22
N LEU A 505 23.47 -31.54 -4.48
CA LEU A 505 23.92 -30.46 -3.60
C LEU A 505 23.28 -30.50 -2.20
N SER A 506 22.05 -30.99 -2.07
CA SER A 506 21.36 -31.13 -0.79
C SER A 506 21.95 -32.24 0.09
N PHE A 507 22.48 -33.30 -0.52
CA PHE A 507 23.00 -34.47 0.19
C PHE A 507 24.53 -34.49 0.36
N LEU A 508 25.29 -33.64 -0.34
CA LEU A 508 26.75 -33.57 -0.22
C LEU A 508 27.28 -33.11 1.16
N LYS A 509 26.43 -32.55 2.03
CA LYS A 509 26.83 -31.97 3.33
C LYS A 509 26.99 -32.96 4.49
N ASN A 510 26.59 -34.24 4.37
CA ASN A 510 26.69 -35.20 5.49
C ASN A 510 26.95 -36.64 4.97
N LYS A 511 27.91 -37.38 5.56
CA LYS A 511 28.35 -38.71 5.11
C LYS A 511 27.21 -39.73 4.98
N ILE A 512 26.32 -39.82 5.99
CA ILE A 512 25.16 -40.74 6.00
C ILE A 512 24.12 -40.37 4.92
N ARG A 513 24.05 -39.08 4.58
CA ARG A 513 23.13 -38.55 3.57
C ARG A 513 23.61 -38.84 2.13
N LYS A 514 24.90 -39.10 1.91
CA LYS A 514 25.44 -39.43 0.58
C LYS A 514 24.93 -40.77 0.03
N ILE A 515 24.81 -41.78 0.89
CA ILE A 515 24.27 -43.11 0.50
C ILE A 515 22.80 -43.01 0.08
N HIS A 516 22.00 -42.26 0.85
CA HIS A 516 20.60 -42.00 0.51
C HIS A 516 20.45 -41.21 -0.80
N ALA A 517 21.36 -40.26 -1.06
CA ALA A 517 21.42 -39.54 -2.33
C ALA A 517 21.69 -40.48 -3.49
N PHE A 518 22.68 -41.37 -3.34
CA PHE A 518 23.04 -42.34 -4.37
C PHE A 518 21.86 -43.28 -4.67
N LEU A 519 21.23 -43.84 -3.65
CA LEU A 519 20.04 -44.69 -3.80
C LEU A 519 18.88 -43.93 -4.46
N PHE A 520 18.64 -42.68 -4.07
CA PHE A 520 17.58 -41.87 -4.68
C PHE A 520 17.88 -41.55 -6.16
N ILE A 521 19.14 -41.20 -6.48
CA ILE A 521 19.57 -40.97 -7.86
C ILE A 521 19.38 -42.24 -8.69
N LEU A 522 19.77 -43.39 -8.15
CA LEU A 522 19.57 -44.68 -8.81
C LEU A 522 18.09 -44.91 -9.10
N VAL A 523 17.21 -44.75 -8.10
CA VAL A 523 15.76 -44.91 -8.27
C VAL A 523 15.20 -43.90 -9.27
N PHE A 524 15.60 -42.64 -9.19
CA PHE A 524 15.14 -41.58 -10.11
C PHE A 524 15.56 -41.87 -11.56
N VAL A 525 16.82 -42.27 -11.77
CA VAL A 525 17.33 -42.66 -13.10
C VAL A 525 16.63 -43.93 -13.60
N SER A 526 16.42 -44.93 -12.75
CA SER A 526 15.67 -46.13 -13.10
C SER A 526 14.23 -45.81 -13.50
N ILE A 527 13.54 -44.92 -12.78
CA ILE A 527 12.21 -44.46 -13.17
C ILE A 527 12.28 -43.75 -14.52
N LEU A 528 13.25 -42.86 -14.74
CA LEU A 528 13.44 -42.17 -16.03
C LEU A 528 13.63 -43.13 -17.22
N ILE A 529 14.26 -44.28 -16.99
CA ILE A 529 14.47 -45.33 -18.00
C ILE A 529 13.18 -46.14 -18.22
N LEU A 530 12.45 -46.45 -17.14
CA LEU A 530 11.29 -47.35 -17.15
C LEU A 530 9.96 -46.67 -17.52
N ILE A 531 9.88 -45.33 -17.51
CA ILE A 531 8.65 -44.63 -17.92
C ILE A 531 8.33 -44.97 -19.38
N PRO A 532 7.07 -45.37 -19.67
CA PRO A 532 6.61 -45.58 -21.04
C PRO A 532 6.86 -44.32 -21.86
N LYS A 533 7.58 -44.44 -22.98
CA LYS A 533 7.77 -43.34 -23.91
C LYS A 533 6.61 -43.40 -24.91
N PRO A 534 5.66 -42.45 -24.90
CA PRO A 534 4.54 -42.49 -25.83
C PRO A 534 5.06 -42.44 -27.28
N LEU A 535 4.41 -43.19 -28.17
CA LEU A 535 4.73 -43.22 -29.60
C LEU A 535 4.55 -41.82 -30.20
N GLY A 536 5.65 -41.10 -30.43
CA GLY A 536 5.66 -39.74 -30.98
C GLY A 536 6.93 -38.95 -30.63
N GLU A 537 7.28 -37.98 -31.47
CA GLU A 537 8.48 -37.11 -31.30
C GLU A 537 8.54 -36.40 -29.93
N GLY A 538 7.38 -36.03 -29.36
CA GLY A 538 7.28 -35.29 -28.10
C GLY A 538 7.68 -36.08 -26.84
N GLY A 539 7.46 -37.40 -26.82
CA GLY A 539 7.81 -38.30 -25.71
C GLY A 539 9.23 -38.89 -25.81
N ASN A 540 9.92 -38.69 -26.94
CA ASN A 540 11.24 -39.25 -27.17
C ASN A 540 12.35 -38.41 -26.49
N LEU A 541 12.88 -38.94 -25.39
CA LEU A 541 14.05 -38.34 -24.70
C LEU A 541 15.33 -38.30 -25.56
N LEU A 542 15.38 -38.99 -26.70
CA LEU A 542 16.47 -38.95 -27.68
C LEU A 542 16.18 -38.07 -28.91
N ARG A 543 15.04 -37.36 -28.96
CA ARG A 543 14.71 -36.42 -30.05
C ARG A 543 15.85 -35.43 -30.27
N THR A 544 16.33 -35.35 -31.51
CA THR A 544 17.41 -34.46 -31.97
C THR A 544 16.90 -33.10 -32.42
N LYS A 545 15.67 -33.01 -32.98
CA LYS A 545 15.07 -31.76 -33.48
C LYS A 545 15.05 -30.63 -32.44
N SER A 546 14.67 -30.94 -31.19
CA SER A 546 14.69 -29.93 -30.11
C SER A 546 16.10 -29.50 -29.72
N MET A 547 17.07 -30.43 -29.76
CA MET A 547 18.47 -30.08 -29.48
C MET A 547 19.04 -29.19 -30.58
N GLN A 548 18.75 -29.50 -31.84
CA GLN A 548 19.19 -28.73 -32.99
C GLN A 548 18.63 -27.30 -32.95
N LEU A 549 17.32 -27.14 -32.71
CA LEU A 549 16.70 -25.81 -32.57
C LEU A 549 17.32 -24.98 -31.43
N LYS A 550 17.67 -25.60 -30.30
CA LYS A 550 18.34 -24.89 -29.19
C LYS A 550 19.78 -24.51 -29.50
N LEU A 551 20.50 -25.36 -30.25
CA LEU A 551 21.86 -25.07 -30.72
C LEU A 551 21.83 -23.93 -31.74
N GLU A 552 20.89 -23.94 -32.67
CA GLU A 552 20.65 -22.85 -33.62
C GLU A 552 20.30 -21.55 -32.89
N ASN A 553 19.39 -21.59 -31.91
CA ASN A 553 19.04 -20.44 -31.09
C ASN A 553 20.25 -19.86 -30.34
N SER A 554 21.10 -20.74 -29.80
CA SER A 554 22.35 -20.35 -29.11
C SER A 554 23.38 -19.77 -30.09
N TYR A 555 23.50 -20.34 -31.29
CA TYR A 555 24.36 -19.81 -32.35
C TYR A 555 23.92 -18.40 -32.76
N VAL A 556 22.62 -18.18 -32.97
CA VAL A 556 22.05 -16.87 -33.26
C VAL A 556 22.34 -15.87 -32.13
N ALA A 557 22.19 -16.30 -30.87
CA ALA A 557 22.55 -15.46 -29.72
C ALA A 557 24.02 -15.04 -29.75
N LEU A 558 24.94 -15.96 -30.08
CA LEU A 558 26.37 -15.66 -30.19
C LEU A 558 26.68 -14.68 -31.33
N GLN A 559 25.99 -14.75 -32.46
CA GLN A 559 26.14 -13.77 -33.55
C GLN A 559 25.67 -12.38 -33.12
N ILE A 560 24.55 -12.30 -32.40
CA ILE A 560 24.06 -11.05 -31.81
C ILE A 560 25.09 -10.48 -30.83
N ILE A 561 25.63 -11.31 -29.94
CA ILE A 561 26.66 -10.90 -28.97
C ILE A 561 27.92 -10.40 -29.69
N LYS A 562 28.36 -11.09 -30.76
CA LYS A 562 29.53 -10.69 -31.54
C LYS A 562 29.34 -9.31 -32.20
N SER A 563 28.13 -9.00 -32.65
CA SER A 563 27.82 -7.69 -33.24
C SER A 563 27.81 -6.54 -32.23
N ASN A 564 27.41 -6.81 -30.98
CA ASN A 564 27.24 -5.78 -29.95
C ASN A 564 27.70 -6.27 -28.56
N PRO A 565 29.01 -6.51 -28.35
CA PRO A 565 29.51 -7.25 -27.19
C PRO A 565 29.39 -6.47 -25.86
N MET A 566 29.56 -5.15 -25.89
CA MET A 566 29.65 -4.35 -24.65
C MET A 566 28.29 -3.97 -24.07
N PHE A 567 27.33 -3.59 -24.92
CA PHE A 567 26.03 -3.04 -24.49
C PHE A 567 24.82 -3.88 -24.96
N GLY A 568 25.06 -4.91 -25.77
CA GLY A 568 24.01 -5.73 -26.37
C GLY A 568 23.12 -4.96 -27.33
N VAL A 569 22.00 -5.57 -27.70
CA VAL A 569 21.04 -5.02 -28.67
C VAL A 569 19.83 -4.33 -28.01
N GLY A 570 19.86 -4.11 -26.70
CA GLY A 570 18.73 -3.62 -25.92
C GLY A 570 17.90 -4.72 -25.29
N PHE A 571 17.36 -4.43 -24.10
CA PHE A 571 16.57 -5.40 -23.33
C PHE A 571 15.36 -5.89 -24.14
N ASN A 572 15.39 -7.19 -24.48
CA ASN A 572 14.37 -7.90 -25.25
C ASN A 572 14.14 -7.41 -26.70
N ASN A 573 15.14 -6.80 -27.35
CA ASN A 573 15.10 -6.42 -28.78
C ASN A 573 15.70 -7.47 -29.73
N ILE A 574 15.75 -8.73 -29.28
CA ILE A 574 16.36 -9.87 -29.99
C ILE A 574 15.71 -10.09 -31.36
N CYS A 575 14.39 -9.97 -31.46
CA CYS A 575 13.67 -10.23 -32.72
C CYS A 575 14.14 -9.31 -33.85
N ILE A 576 14.30 -8.02 -33.56
CA ILE A 576 14.78 -7.01 -34.51
C ILE A 576 16.25 -7.31 -34.87
N ALA A 577 17.07 -7.67 -33.87
CA ALA A 577 18.46 -8.04 -34.11
C ALA A 577 18.60 -9.29 -35.01
N LYS A 578 17.75 -10.31 -34.83
CA LYS A 578 17.71 -11.50 -35.68
C LYS A 578 17.39 -11.15 -37.15
N GLN A 579 16.38 -10.30 -37.36
CA GLN A 579 15.99 -9.85 -38.70
C GLN A 579 17.12 -9.09 -39.40
N ASN A 580 17.79 -8.18 -38.69
CA ASN A 580 18.91 -7.41 -39.26
C ASN A 580 20.14 -8.27 -39.60
N LEU A 581 20.31 -9.41 -38.94
CA LEU A 581 21.35 -10.39 -39.24
C LEU A 581 20.93 -11.40 -40.33
N GLY A 582 19.74 -11.26 -40.93
CA GLY A 582 19.27 -12.10 -42.03
C GLY A 582 18.74 -13.47 -41.62
N PHE A 583 18.49 -13.72 -40.32
CA PHE A 583 17.87 -14.96 -39.87
C PHE A 583 16.35 -14.96 -40.17
N LYS A 584 15.84 -16.03 -40.79
CA LYS A 584 14.40 -16.20 -41.07
C LYS A 584 13.61 -16.44 -39.78
N ASN A 585 12.41 -15.88 -39.72
CA ASN A 585 11.46 -16.11 -38.63
C ASN A 585 10.44 -17.18 -39.05
N ASP A 586 10.64 -18.41 -38.60
CA ASP A 586 9.72 -19.52 -38.95
C ASP A 586 8.45 -19.52 -38.06
N SER A 587 8.38 -18.70 -37.00
CA SER A 587 7.15 -18.48 -36.23
C SER A 587 7.11 -17.13 -35.50
N HIS A 588 5.90 -16.56 -35.34
CA HIS A 588 5.70 -15.27 -34.66
C HIS A 588 6.10 -15.29 -33.17
N ASN A 589 5.99 -16.43 -32.48
CA ASN A 589 6.32 -16.56 -31.05
C ASN A 589 7.83 -16.84 -30.80
N ALA A 590 8.56 -17.43 -31.77
CA ALA A 590 9.98 -17.77 -31.62
C ALA A 590 10.95 -16.62 -31.90
N CYS A 591 10.47 -15.52 -32.48
CA CYS A 591 11.35 -14.41 -32.88
C CYS A 591 12.02 -13.71 -31.68
N SER A 592 11.30 -13.54 -30.57
CA SER A 592 11.76 -12.74 -29.42
C SER A 592 12.61 -13.47 -28.39
N GLY A 593 12.75 -14.79 -28.48
CA GLY A 593 13.40 -15.61 -27.43
C GLY A 593 14.84 -15.99 -27.72
N ILE A 594 15.71 -15.86 -26.70
CA ILE A 594 16.91 -16.68 -26.55
C ILE A 594 16.63 -17.65 -25.41
N ASP A 595 16.82 -18.95 -25.65
CA ASP A 595 16.50 -20.00 -24.69
C ASP A 595 17.40 -19.97 -23.47
N ASN A 596 18.71 -19.77 -23.62
CA ASN A 596 19.60 -19.69 -22.48
C ASN A 596 19.48 -18.31 -21.81
N SER A 597 19.11 -18.27 -20.52
CA SER A 597 18.90 -17.03 -19.77
C SER A 597 20.16 -16.16 -19.65
N ILE A 598 21.35 -16.77 -19.60
CA ILE A 598 22.63 -16.04 -19.54
C ILE A 598 22.94 -15.44 -20.91
N LEU A 599 22.79 -16.24 -21.98
CA LEU A 599 22.95 -15.74 -23.35
C LEU A 599 21.92 -14.65 -23.67
N PHE A 600 20.70 -14.75 -23.13
CA PHE A 600 19.68 -13.72 -23.24
C PHE A 600 20.16 -12.40 -22.63
N ILE A 601 20.67 -12.41 -21.39
CA ILE A 601 21.21 -11.20 -20.74
C ILE A 601 22.39 -10.65 -21.54
N LEU A 602 23.32 -11.52 -21.95
CA LEU A 602 24.53 -11.13 -22.67
C LEU A 602 24.21 -10.54 -24.05
N ALA A 603 23.30 -11.15 -24.81
CA ALA A 603 22.86 -10.64 -26.11
C ALA A 603 22.10 -9.31 -25.98
N THR A 604 21.26 -9.19 -24.95
CA THR A 604 20.42 -7.99 -24.78
C THR A 604 21.16 -6.82 -24.16
N THR A 605 22.08 -7.05 -23.22
CA THR A 605 22.70 -5.99 -22.40
C THR A 605 24.23 -6.00 -22.43
N GLY A 606 24.83 -6.93 -23.17
CA GLY A 606 26.28 -7.06 -23.30
C GLY A 606 26.97 -7.52 -22.02
N ILE A 607 28.30 -7.52 -22.07
CA ILE A 607 29.16 -7.91 -20.93
C ILE A 607 28.87 -7.01 -19.72
N SER A 608 28.62 -5.71 -19.96
CA SER A 608 28.32 -4.75 -18.90
C SER A 608 27.06 -5.14 -18.11
N GLY A 609 25.96 -5.47 -18.79
CA GLY A 609 24.73 -5.90 -18.13
C GLY A 609 24.86 -7.26 -17.43
N LEU A 610 25.61 -8.21 -18.02
CA LEU A 610 25.86 -9.51 -17.39
C LEU A 610 26.64 -9.37 -16.07
N LEU A 611 27.70 -8.56 -16.03
CA LEU A 611 28.49 -8.32 -14.81
C LEU A 611 27.64 -7.67 -13.71
N VAL A 612 26.80 -6.70 -14.06
CA VAL A 612 25.87 -6.05 -13.11
C VAL A 612 24.83 -7.05 -12.60
N PHE A 613 24.29 -7.91 -13.48
CA PHE A 613 23.35 -8.96 -13.09
C PHE A 613 23.98 -9.97 -12.13
N ILE A 614 25.20 -10.44 -12.42
CA ILE A 614 25.96 -11.34 -11.53
C ILE A 614 26.17 -10.67 -10.17
N GLY A 615 26.61 -9.40 -10.14
CA GLY A 615 26.76 -8.64 -8.90
C GLY A 615 25.46 -8.53 -8.09
N PHE A 616 24.32 -8.32 -8.77
CA PHE A 616 23.01 -8.34 -8.13
C PHE A 616 22.66 -9.70 -7.53
N ILE A 617 22.89 -10.80 -8.24
CA ILE A 617 22.64 -12.16 -7.73
C ILE A 617 23.51 -12.45 -6.51
N PHE A 618 24.80 -12.09 -6.53
CA PHE A 618 25.68 -12.25 -5.38
C PHE A 618 25.18 -11.47 -4.16
N GLU A 619 24.73 -10.22 -4.35
CA GLU A 619 24.15 -9.41 -3.27
C GLU A 619 22.87 -10.04 -2.70
N VAL A 620 22.02 -10.60 -3.56
CA VAL A 620 20.81 -11.31 -3.14
C VAL A 620 21.17 -12.55 -2.32
N ILE A 621 22.14 -13.34 -2.75
CA ILE A 621 22.63 -14.53 -2.03
C ILE A 621 23.22 -14.13 -0.67
N LYS A 622 24.10 -13.12 -0.64
CA LYS A 622 24.77 -12.63 0.57
C LYS A 622 23.78 -12.19 1.66
N ASN A 623 22.68 -11.56 1.28
CA ASN A 623 21.65 -11.06 2.19
C ASN A 623 20.52 -12.07 2.47
N THR A 624 20.63 -13.30 1.96
CA THR A 624 19.66 -14.35 2.25
C THR A 624 19.94 -14.95 3.64
N SER A 625 18.89 -15.13 4.45
CA SER A 625 19.04 -15.69 5.79
C SER A 625 19.61 -17.13 5.76
N LYS A 626 20.20 -17.58 6.86
CA LYS A 626 20.70 -18.98 6.98
C LYS A 626 19.63 -19.97 7.47
N ASN A 627 18.43 -19.50 7.78
CA ASN A 627 17.32 -20.33 8.29
C ASN A 627 16.66 -21.16 7.17
N TYR A 628 15.60 -21.91 7.51
CA TYR A 628 14.93 -22.78 6.54
C TYR A 628 14.36 -22.03 5.31
N LEU A 629 13.87 -20.78 5.48
CA LEU A 629 13.36 -19.96 4.36
C LEU A 629 14.50 -19.51 3.43
N GLY A 630 15.65 -19.20 4.02
CA GLY A 630 16.87 -18.96 3.28
C GLY A 630 17.31 -20.16 2.44
N GLN A 631 17.31 -21.35 3.03
CA GLN A 631 17.61 -22.59 2.31
C GLN A 631 16.61 -22.88 1.19
N ILE A 632 15.32 -22.62 1.41
CA ILE A 632 14.29 -22.72 0.36
C ILE A 632 14.65 -21.83 -0.83
N PHE A 633 14.94 -20.56 -0.57
CA PHE A 633 15.24 -19.59 -1.62
C PHE A 633 16.54 -19.90 -2.35
N LEU A 634 17.62 -20.25 -1.65
CA LEU A 634 18.90 -20.62 -2.28
C LEU A 634 18.78 -21.88 -3.15
N GLY A 635 18.05 -22.91 -2.69
CA GLY A 635 17.78 -24.09 -3.53
C GLY A 635 16.94 -23.74 -4.76
N THR A 636 15.98 -22.83 -4.63
CA THR A 636 15.19 -22.32 -5.76
C THR A 636 16.06 -21.57 -6.77
N LEU A 637 17.01 -20.75 -6.31
CA LEU A 637 17.97 -20.07 -7.19
C LEU A 637 18.85 -21.07 -7.96
N ILE A 638 19.29 -22.16 -7.33
CA ILE A 638 20.03 -23.24 -8.00
C ILE A 638 19.18 -23.90 -9.09
N VAL A 639 17.92 -24.25 -8.77
CA VAL A 639 16.98 -24.82 -9.75
C VAL A 639 16.82 -23.91 -10.95
N VAL A 640 16.53 -22.63 -10.72
CA VAL A 640 16.32 -21.64 -11.79
C VAL A 640 17.61 -21.42 -12.59
N PHE A 641 18.79 -21.44 -11.94
CA PHE A 641 20.06 -21.30 -12.63
C PHE A 641 20.36 -22.45 -13.58
N VAL A 642 20.19 -23.71 -13.14
CA VAL A 642 20.43 -24.90 -13.95
C VAL A 642 19.40 -24.99 -15.08
N HIS A 643 18.12 -24.80 -14.76
CA HIS A 643 17.04 -24.80 -15.76
C HIS A 643 17.22 -23.65 -16.79
N GLY A 644 17.70 -22.51 -16.30
CA GLY A 644 18.02 -21.30 -17.05
C GLY A 644 19.05 -21.48 -18.16
N GLN A 645 19.88 -22.54 -18.11
CA GLN A 645 20.85 -22.83 -19.17
C GLN A 645 20.19 -23.36 -20.45
N PHE A 646 18.96 -23.84 -20.36
CA PHE A 646 18.26 -24.50 -21.48
C PHE A 646 16.94 -23.84 -21.87
N THR A 647 16.43 -22.95 -21.02
CA THR A 647 15.14 -22.24 -21.20
C THR A 647 15.19 -20.91 -20.44
N ASN A 648 14.49 -19.88 -20.93
CA ASN A 648 14.63 -18.50 -20.44
C ASN A 648 13.90 -18.29 -19.11
N THR A 649 14.37 -19.00 -18.10
CA THR A 649 13.66 -19.27 -16.84
C THR A 649 13.71 -18.06 -15.91
N PHE A 650 14.82 -17.31 -15.91
CA PHE A 650 14.97 -16.13 -15.06
C PHE A 650 13.96 -15.02 -15.39
N PHE A 651 13.51 -14.95 -16.64
CA PHE A 651 12.62 -13.89 -17.13
C PHE A 651 11.20 -14.39 -17.39
N TYR A 652 10.88 -15.61 -16.96
CA TYR A 652 9.52 -16.14 -17.02
C TYR A 652 8.66 -15.55 -15.88
N PRO A 653 7.48 -14.94 -16.14
CA PRO A 653 6.72 -14.18 -15.13
C PRO A 653 6.41 -14.96 -13.84
N TRP A 654 6.03 -16.23 -13.95
CA TRP A 654 5.69 -17.06 -12.80
C TRP A 654 6.91 -17.51 -11.99
N VAL A 655 8.05 -17.70 -12.65
CA VAL A 655 9.32 -17.96 -11.96
C VAL A 655 9.80 -16.68 -11.27
N MET A 656 9.75 -15.53 -11.96
CA MET A 656 10.07 -14.23 -11.36
C MET A 656 9.21 -13.95 -10.12
N GLY A 657 7.91 -14.22 -10.19
CA GLY A 657 7.01 -14.08 -9.04
C GLY A 657 7.35 -15.04 -7.88
N SER A 658 7.70 -16.29 -8.20
CA SER A 658 8.14 -17.28 -7.20
C SER A 658 9.44 -16.84 -6.52
N LEU A 659 10.42 -16.36 -7.30
CA LEU A 659 11.67 -15.79 -6.79
C LEU A 659 11.44 -14.53 -5.96
N ALA A 660 10.54 -13.64 -6.41
CA ALA A 660 10.20 -12.42 -5.68
C ALA A 660 9.56 -12.72 -4.32
N LEU A 661 8.63 -13.69 -4.27
CA LEU A 661 7.97 -14.11 -3.04
C LEU A 661 8.95 -14.79 -2.08
N LEU A 662 9.68 -15.81 -2.56
CA LEU A 662 10.62 -16.56 -1.74
C LEU A 662 11.80 -15.69 -1.29
N GLY A 663 12.30 -14.82 -2.15
CA GLY A 663 13.34 -13.85 -1.81
C GLY A 663 12.88 -12.83 -0.76
N GLY A 664 11.66 -12.31 -0.90
CA GLY A 664 11.12 -11.32 0.04
C GLY A 664 10.95 -11.89 1.45
N ILE A 665 10.56 -13.16 1.59
CA ILE A 665 10.42 -13.82 2.90
C ILE A 665 11.75 -14.35 3.46
N SER A 666 12.74 -14.65 2.60
CA SER A 666 14.00 -15.28 2.98
C SER A 666 15.04 -14.32 3.54
N ARG A 667 14.89 -13.01 3.33
CA ARG A 667 15.79 -11.99 3.89
C ARG A 667 15.63 -11.85 5.42
N THR A 668 16.76 -11.62 6.10
CA THR A 668 16.79 -11.08 7.46
C THR A 668 16.53 -9.57 7.42
N LYS A 669 16.06 -8.98 8.52
CA LYS A 669 16.11 -7.52 8.64
C LYS A 669 17.58 -7.10 8.53
N GLU A 670 17.88 -6.14 7.67
CA GLU A 670 19.07 -5.33 7.89
C GLU A 670 18.91 -4.72 9.29
N ASN A 671 19.87 -5.00 10.18
CA ASN A 671 20.12 -4.09 11.28
C ASN A 671 20.62 -2.80 10.61
N ASN A 672 19.69 -1.89 10.31
CA ASN A 672 20.02 -0.50 10.01
C ASN A 672 20.46 0.19 11.29
#